data_AF-A0A9D4DM80-F1
#
_entry.id   AF-A0A9D4DM80-F1
#
_cell.length_a   1.000
_cell.length_b   1.000
_cell.length_c   1.000
_cell.angle_alpha   90.00
_cell.angle_beta   90.00
_cell.angle_gamma   90.00
#
_symmetry.space_group_name_H-M   'P 1'
#
loop_
_entity.id
_entity.type
_entity.pdbx_description
1 polymer ?
#
loop_
_entity_poly.entity_id
_entity_poly.type
_entity_poly.pdbx_seq_one_letter_code
_entity_poly.pdbx_strand_id
1 'polypeptide(L)'
;MYRIQGGAKNARPSSASSREAWGNYGGHARPDSQFDFGQKGIRNDPDLAPAAMEDDAAYISNDKPNGKGSTVATTGSKKNPNESCFGKIGSGIRSLWATRQTEDVTGDRELHVKTTLRELLIYLAFLIILCIVTFGMTGTSMYYYTKVMSDLFLDSTSTSGGSFRTITSVEDFWKFAKEPLLDGLYWESWYNNQTVPDEQLGYIYYENKLLGVPRIRQLQVHSNSCVVHADFKDVIRECYESYSESVENKEAFGKKDNYTAWYYRSEDELGGTSYMGQITTYSGAGYVQDLKRLKNESEEIINYLFNERWIRRGTRVLFIDFTVYNANINLFCVVQLTVEFPPTGGAIPHYQLRTVKLIRYVTAYDYFIMACEFILCLFILYYMVEEAIEIKKHKCSYFKSVWNILDILVIVIMLLCVGFNVYRSIKVGDLLKDLLGKPDQHADFVFLSFGQVQFDNAIAVAVFLAWIKIFKYISFNKTMTQLSSTLGKCAKDLAGFAVMFFIIFLAFTQLGYLLFGTQVKDFSNFKQSFFTLFRIILGDFNFDQLEAANRVLGPIFFILFVFFVFFVLINMFLAIINDTYSEVKGDMANQKNEFEITDYFKRGYDKMLSKLHFKHDKIVDIQKALQTADINNDKQVDFDEWRQDLKTRGYADGEIEALFAKYDIDGDRVLDEEEQRKMLSDLNDQKAALNKEYDDLDKMQRPESVARRSTSRVSFNDDSGEDSDGEDSHTKSSRSGPAQGVQYEEFTVLSRRVDRMEHSIGSIVSKIDAVLVKLEAMEKAKLKRRETMGKILDSITESDGTSDEVKREQMERLVREELERWDSESSITPQPGGRGASPSSSGRGGGARSRAGANATSDM
;
A
#
# COMPACT_ATOMS: atom_id res chain seq x y z
N MET A 1 41.70 -2.03 -54.73
CA MET A 1 42.74 -1.44 -55.60
C MET A 1 43.05 -0.02 -55.14
N TYR A 2 44.23 0.52 -55.47
CA TYR A 2 44.61 1.94 -55.26
C TYR A 2 43.82 2.87 -56.24
N ARG A 3 43.80 4.22 -56.17
CA ARG A 3 44.68 5.19 -55.48
C ARG A 3 44.04 6.60 -55.27
N ILE A 4 44.14 7.13 -54.04
CA ILE A 4 44.45 8.52 -53.58
C ILE A 4 44.17 9.75 -54.49
N GLN A 5 43.41 10.74 -53.98
CA GLN A 5 43.73 12.20 -53.82
C GLN A 5 42.49 13.00 -53.30
N GLY A 6 42.56 14.08 -52.51
CA GLY A 6 43.69 14.61 -51.70
C GLY A 6 43.53 16.06 -51.15
N GLY A 7 43.21 16.23 -49.86
CA GLY A 7 43.52 17.42 -49.02
C GLY A 7 42.39 18.44 -48.69
N ALA A 8 42.53 19.40 -47.76
CA ALA A 8 43.13 19.39 -46.39
C ALA A 8 43.01 20.76 -45.64
N LYS A 9 42.59 20.76 -44.36
CA LYS A 9 42.85 21.69 -43.20
C LYS A 9 41.68 21.59 -42.19
N ASN A 10 41.82 21.18 -40.92
CA ASN A 10 42.58 21.68 -39.73
C ASN A 10 41.68 22.55 -38.80
N ALA A 11 41.65 22.40 -37.46
CA ALA A 11 42.41 21.51 -36.54
C ALA A 11 41.72 21.29 -35.16
N ARG A 12 42.26 20.36 -34.34
CA ARG A 12 42.05 20.18 -32.89
C ARG A 12 43.37 19.75 -32.21
N PRO A 13 43.65 20.09 -30.93
CA PRO A 13 44.59 19.38 -30.04
C PRO A 13 43.90 18.15 -29.38
N SER A 14 44.48 16.97 -29.05
CA SER A 14 45.83 16.49 -28.64
C SER A 14 46.09 16.49 -27.11
N SER A 15 46.66 15.47 -26.46
CA SER A 15 47.00 14.07 -26.86
C SER A 15 47.45 13.21 -25.64
N ALA A 16 47.65 11.90 -25.87
CA ALA A 16 48.15 10.87 -24.93
C ALA A 16 49.72 10.94 -24.73
N SER A 17 50.47 10.00 -24.11
CA SER A 17 50.22 8.58 -23.72
C SER A 17 51.18 7.97 -22.66
N SER A 18 50.75 6.85 -22.07
CA SER A 18 51.44 5.62 -21.57
C SER A 18 52.98 5.51 -21.39
N ARG A 19 53.37 4.71 -20.38
CA ARG A 19 54.49 3.74 -20.45
C ARG A 19 54.29 2.55 -19.48
N GLU A 20 54.94 1.41 -19.73
CA GLU A 20 54.77 0.12 -19.02
C GLU A 20 56.04 -0.33 -18.26
N ALA A 21 55.92 -1.27 -17.28
CA ALA A 21 56.74 -2.50 -17.18
C ALA A 21 56.47 -3.37 -15.91
N TRP A 22 56.14 -4.66 -16.12
CA TRP A 22 56.62 -5.90 -15.44
C TRP A 22 56.90 -5.98 -13.92
N GLY A 23 56.40 -7.04 -13.23
CA GLY A 23 56.98 -7.51 -11.96
C GLY A 23 56.16 -8.47 -11.05
N ASN A 24 56.24 -9.79 -11.32
CA ASN A 24 56.06 -11.01 -10.48
C ASN A 24 55.46 -11.04 -9.03
N TYR A 25 55.00 -12.25 -8.66
CA TYR A 25 54.77 -12.89 -7.33
C TYR A 25 55.35 -12.18 -6.07
N GLY A 26 54.75 -12.24 -4.86
CA GLY A 26 53.60 -13.01 -4.36
C GLY A 26 53.93 -13.78 -3.06
N GLY A 27 52.99 -13.87 -2.10
CA GLY A 27 53.05 -14.81 -0.95
C GLY A 27 53.07 -14.24 0.48
N HIS A 28 52.17 -14.81 1.32
CA HIS A 28 52.24 -15.07 2.78
C HIS A 28 52.52 -14.01 3.89
N ALA A 29 51.63 -14.08 4.90
CA ALA A 29 51.87 -14.11 6.36
C ALA A 29 52.27 -12.85 7.18
N ARG A 30 51.30 -12.37 7.99
CA ARG A 30 51.23 -12.43 9.49
C ARG A 30 52.54 -12.65 10.30
N PRO A 31 52.62 -12.17 11.58
CA PRO A 31 52.14 -10.91 12.17
C PRO A 31 53.15 -10.35 13.25
N ASP A 32 52.62 -9.63 14.26
CA ASP A 32 53.10 -9.48 15.67
C ASP A 32 53.86 -8.24 16.18
N SER A 33 53.55 -7.91 17.45
CA SER A 33 54.20 -7.02 18.43
C SER A 33 54.53 -5.56 18.01
N GLN A 34 53.96 -4.52 18.61
CA GLN A 34 54.03 -4.09 20.03
C GLN A 34 55.46 -3.72 20.47
N PHE A 35 55.74 -2.43 20.70
CA PHE A 35 56.12 -1.91 22.02
C PHE A 35 56.06 -0.36 22.08
N ASP A 36 56.06 0.18 23.31
CA ASP A 36 55.90 1.59 23.69
C ASP A 36 57.25 2.24 24.08
N PHE A 37 57.37 3.57 23.98
CA PHE A 37 58.14 4.49 24.87
C PHE A 37 58.14 5.93 24.31
N GLY A 38 58.34 6.96 25.16
CA GLY A 38 58.43 8.37 24.72
C GLY A 38 59.15 9.33 25.68
N GLN A 39 58.78 10.62 25.63
CA GLN A 39 59.11 11.75 26.54
C GLN A 39 60.25 12.73 26.13
N LYS A 40 60.02 14.04 26.42
CA LYS A 40 60.92 15.25 26.36
C LYS A 40 61.21 15.86 24.96
N GLY A 41 61.29 17.18 24.76
CA GLY A 41 60.80 18.32 25.57
C GLY A 41 61.44 19.72 25.34
N ILE A 42 60.59 20.77 25.19
CA ILE A 42 60.66 22.12 25.85
C ILE A 42 61.54 23.29 25.25
N ARG A 43 60.92 24.49 25.12
CA ARG A 43 61.45 25.90 24.94
C ARG A 43 62.00 26.32 23.53
N ASN A 44 62.00 27.61 23.10
CA ASN A 44 61.58 28.91 23.69
C ASN A 44 61.24 30.00 22.61
N ASP A 45 60.55 31.07 23.02
CA ASP A 45 60.23 32.37 22.32
C ASP A 45 61.43 33.37 22.26
N PRO A 46 61.39 34.63 21.70
CA PRO A 46 60.26 35.56 21.36
C PRO A 46 60.39 36.24 19.94
N ASP A 47 59.91 37.45 19.53
CA ASP A 47 59.40 38.68 20.21
C ASP A 47 58.65 39.69 19.26
N LEU A 48 58.17 40.81 19.85
CA LEU A 48 57.79 42.15 19.32
C LEU A 48 56.40 42.48 18.70
N ALA A 49 55.88 43.67 19.09
CA ALA A 49 54.65 44.37 18.63
C ALA A 49 55.01 45.86 18.27
N PRO A 50 54.24 46.99 18.48
CA PRO A 50 53.03 47.27 19.30
C PRO A 50 51.98 48.29 18.73
N ALA A 51 51.16 48.88 19.61
CA ALA A 51 50.30 50.10 19.52
C ALA A 51 48.84 49.97 18.98
N ALA A 52 47.80 50.58 19.58
CA ALA A 52 47.67 51.35 20.85
C ALA A 52 46.21 51.47 21.36
N MET A 53 46.03 51.64 22.70
CA MET A 53 45.01 52.44 23.47
C MET A 53 43.49 52.24 23.20
N GLU A 54 42.52 52.30 24.15
CA GLU A 54 42.41 52.56 25.63
C GLU A 54 40.99 52.09 26.09
N ASP A 55 40.67 51.65 27.32
CA ASP A 55 41.48 50.99 28.37
C ASP A 55 40.71 49.81 29.04
N ASP A 56 40.25 49.67 30.30
CA ASP A 56 40.24 50.43 31.59
C ASP A 56 40.04 49.44 32.79
N ALA A 57 40.01 49.94 34.03
CA ALA A 57 39.84 49.28 35.35
C ALA A 57 38.59 48.36 35.53
N ALA A 58 38.51 47.38 36.46
CA ALA A 58 39.43 46.64 37.36
C ALA A 58 38.59 45.52 38.09
N TYR A 59 39.00 44.67 39.07
CA TYR A 59 40.23 44.42 39.87
C TYR A 59 40.18 43.02 40.55
N ILE A 60 41.25 42.64 41.29
CA ILE A 60 41.39 41.73 42.48
C ILE A 60 40.41 40.52 42.68
N SER A 61 40.76 39.24 42.92
CA SER A 61 41.97 38.41 43.23
C SER A 61 42.06 37.80 44.65
N ASN A 62 42.37 36.48 44.73
CA ASN A 62 42.79 35.65 45.90
C ASN A 62 41.71 35.41 47.01
N ASP A 63 41.71 34.32 47.81
CA ASP A 63 42.80 33.46 48.31
C ASP A 63 42.37 31.99 48.67
N LYS A 64 43.25 31.19 49.29
CA LYS A 64 43.02 29.80 49.83
C LYS A 64 42.76 29.81 51.37
N PRO A 65 42.73 28.70 52.18
CA PRO A 65 42.71 27.23 51.91
C PRO A 65 41.70 26.40 52.78
N ASN A 66 41.73 25.06 52.62
CA ASN A 66 41.39 23.99 53.61
C ASN A 66 39.95 23.85 54.18
N GLY A 67 39.54 22.59 54.41
CA GLY A 67 38.71 22.26 55.60
C GLY A 67 37.66 21.15 55.46
N LYS A 68 37.88 20.02 56.15
CA LYS A 68 36.92 18.92 56.37
C LYS A 68 35.58 19.39 56.96
N GLY A 69 34.47 18.75 56.60
CA GLY A 69 33.22 18.85 57.36
C GLY A 69 32.08 17.99 56.82
N SER A 70 31.57 17.04 57.62
CA SER A 70 30.28 16.37 57.39
C SER A 70 29.26 16.94 58.35
N THR A 71 28.03 17.21 57.91
CA THR A 71 26.79 16.83 58.63
C THR A 71 25.53 17.09 57.79
N VAL A 72 24.45 16.40 58.15
CA VAL A 72 23.09 16.58 57.62
C VAL A 72 22.44 17.84 58.18
N ALA A 73 21.72 18.61 57.35
CA ALA A 73 20.72 19.57 57.80
C ALA A 73 19.56 19.67 56.80
N THR A 74 18.36 19.28 57.23
CA THR A 74 17.13 19.36 56.42
C THR A 74 16.60 20.78 56.38
N THR A 75 16.40 21.36 55.19
CA THR A 75 15.61 22.59 55.02
C THR A 75 14.60 22.44 53.88
N GLY A 76 13.31 22.52 54.21
CA GLY A 76 12.24 22.53 53.21
C GLY A 76 12.12 23.91 52.58
N SER A 77 12.29 24.01 51.25
CA SER A 77 12.01 25.24 50.52
C SER A 77 10.55 25.27 50.03
N LYS A 78 9.96 26.47 50.00
CA LYS A 78 8.53 26.69 49.78
C LYS A 78 8.15 26.43 48.31
N LYS A 79 7.03 25.76 48.08
CA LYS A 79 6.33 25.85 46.78
C LYS A 79 5.79 27.27 46.61
N ASN A 80 6.28 27.99 45.59
CA ASN A 80 5.60 29.19 45.10
C ASN A 80 4.45 28.76 44.17
N PRO A 81 3.18 29.08 44.48
CA PRO A 81 2.06 28.71 43.63
C PRO A 81 1.80 29.79 42.56
N ASN A 82 2.69 29.92 41.58
CA ASN A 82 2.45 30.70 40.35
C ASN A 82 3.48 30.42 39.24
N GLU A 83 3.50 29.20 38.71
CA GLU A 83 3.96 28.99 37.32
C GLU A 83 2.75 28.83 36.40
N SER A 84 2.74 29.63 35.33
CA SER A 84 1.57 29.87 34.49
C SER A 84 1.08 28.61 33.75
N CYS A 85 -0.22 28.57 33.47
CA CYS A 85 -0.83 27.55 32.59
C CYS A 85 -0.13 27.47 31.22
N PHE A 86 0.43 28.58 30.74
CA PHE A 86 1.25 28.63 29.52
C PHE A 86 2.50 27.74 29.56
N GLY A 87 3.09 27.49 30.73
CA GLY A 87 4.22 26.54 30.86
C GLY A 87 3.79 25.09 30.60
N LYS A 88 2.58 24.71 31.04
CA LYS A 88 1.97 23.40 30.76
C LYS A 88 1.55 23.26 29.30
N ILE A 89 1.02 24.34 28.70
CA ILE A 89 0.72 24.37 27.26
C ILE A 89 2.01 24.24 26.45
N GLY A 90 3.08 24.95 26.83
CA GLY A 90 4.40 24.85 26.20
C GLY A 90 5.01 23.44 26.29
N SER A 91 4.88 22.76 27.43
CA SER A 91 5.33 21.36 27.55
C SER A 91 4.45 20.38 26.77
N GLY A 92 3.14 20.61 26.68
CA GLY A 92 2.22 19.85 25.83
C GLY A 92 2.52 20.00 24.35
N ILE A 93 2.82 21.22 23.89
CA ILE A 93 3.26 21.50 22.51
C ILE A 93 4.61 20.80 22.26
N ARG A 94 5.58 20.89 23.18
CA ARG A 94 6.87 20.20 23.05
C ARG A 94 6.71 18.67 22.97
N SER A 95 5.75 18.11 23.71
CA SER A 95 5.38 16.70 23.64
C SER A 95 4.74 16.31 22.30
N LEU A 96 3.97 17.19 21.65
CA LEU A 96 3.37 16.94 20.33
C LEU A 96 4.40 16.93 19.18
N TRP A 97 5.53 17.62 19.34
CA TRP A 97 6.66 17.63 18.39
C TRP A 97 7.74 16.60 18.70
N ALA A 98 7.53 15.72 19.67
CA ALA A 98 8.47 14.65 20.01
C ALA A 98 8.28 13.42 19.09
N THR A 99 9.29 13.16 18.26
CA THR A 99 9.41 11.99 17.39
C THR A 99 10.48 11.02 17.93
N ARG A 100 10.43 9.77 17.49
CA ARG A 100 11.43 8.72 17.77
C ARG A 100 12.88 9.10 17.42
N GLN A 101 13.10 10.10 16.56
CA GLN A 101 14.44 10.57 16.15
C GLN A 101 14.83 11.90 16.82
N THR A 102 13.90 12.60 17.49
CA THR A 102 14.15 13.89 18.14
C THR A 102 14.36 13.79 19.65
N GLU A 103 13.69 12.87 20.36
CA GLU A 103 13.98 12.54 21.76
C GLU A 103 15.13 11.52 21.91
N ASP A 104 15.88 11.58 23.02
CA ASP A 104 16.92 10.59 23.35
C ASP A 104 16.32 9.36 24.04
N VAL A 105 15.64 8.53 23.24
CA VAL A 105 14.86 7.35 23.70
C VAL A 105 15.75 6.16 24.14
N THR A 106 17.03 6.39 24.40
CA THR A 106 18.03 5.34 24.72
C THR A 106 17.93 4.81 26.15
N GLY A 107 17.18 5.47 27.03
CA GLY A 107 16.89 4.99 28.40
C GLY A 107 15.54 4.27 28.51
N ASP A 108 14.45 4.97 28.19
CA ASP A 108 13.10 4.53 28.53
C ASP A 108 12.39 3.80 27.38
N ARG A 109 12.39 2.45 27.44
CA ARG A 109 11.67 1.60 26.46
C ARG A 109 10.16 1.83 26.44
N GLU A 110 9.55 2.19 27.57
CA GLU A 110 8.12 2.54 27.61
C GLU A 110 7.82 3.86 26.87
N LEU A 111 8.76 4.82 26.87
CA LEU A 111 8.67 6.04 26.07
C LEU A 111 8.74 5.71 24.57
N HIS A 112 9.64 4.79 24.18
CA HIS A 112 9.75 4.34 22.78
C HIS A 112 8.42 3.78 22.25
N VAL A 113 7.85 2.79 22.94
CA VAL A 113 6.58 2.17 22.53
C VAL A 113 5.42 3.18 22.51
N LYS A 114 5.37 4.09 23.49
CA LYS A 114 4.32 5.12 23.58
C LYS A 114 4.42 6.16 22.46
N THR A 115 5.62 6.67 22.18
CA THR A 115 5.84 7.67 21.13
C THR A 115 5.58 7.08 19.75
N THR A 116 6.04 5.85 19.48
CA THR A 116 5.81 5.21 18.17
C THR A 116 4.36 4.77 17.95
N LEU A 117 3.64 4.33 18.99
CA LEU A 117 2.21 4.04 18.88
C LEU A 117 1.41 5.32 18.62
N ARG A 118 1.82 6.45 19.21
CA ARG A 118 1.24 7.77 18.90
C ARG A 118 1.50 8.18 17.46
N GLU A 119 2.74 8.08 16.97
CA GLU A 119 3.10 8.34 15.56
C GLU A 119 2.23 7.49 14.61
N LEU A 120 2.07 6.19 14.89
CA LEU A 120 1.22 5.28 14.12
C LEU A 120 -0.25 5.72 14.12
N LEU A 121 -0.83 6.12 15.26
CA LEU A 121 -2.23 6.57 15.31
C LEU A 121 -2.45 7.89 14.53
N ILE A 122 -1.52 8.84 14.63
CA ILE A 122 -1.53 10.08 13.84
C ILE A 122 -1.40 9.75 12.34
N TYR A 123 -0.54 8.78 11.99
CA TYR A 123 -0.34 8.35 10.61
C TYR A 123 -1.55 7.62 10.02
N LEU A 124 -2.22 6.76 10.79
CA LEU A 124 -3.46 6.09 10.39
C LEU A 124 -4.60 7.10 10.18
N ALA A 125 -4.72 8.12 11.03
CA ALA A 125 -5.70 9.19 10.83
C ALA A 125 -5.44 9.97 9.52
N PHE A 126 -4.18 10.32 9.25
CA PHE A 126 -3.77 10.92 7.97
C PHE A 126 -4.10 10.02 6.77
N LEU A 127 -3.77 8.72 6.84
CA LEU A 127 -4.02 7.73 5.79
C LEU A 127 -5.53 7.60 5.48
N ILE A 128 -6.37 7.54 6.52
CA ILE A 128 -7.83 7.48 6.38
C ILE A 128 -8.36 8.75 5.69
N ILE A 129 -7.90 9.94 6.09
CA ILE A 129 -8.31 11.21 5.49
C ILE A 129 -7.85 11.31 4.03
N LEU A 130 -6.63 10.87 3.73
CA LEU A 130 -6.11 10.79 2.36
C LEU A 130 -6.97 9.83 1.50
N CYS A 131 -7.36 8.68 2.03
CA CYS A 131 -8.26 7.75 1.35
C CYS A 131 -9.66 8.37 1.12
N ILE A 132 -10.23 9.06 2.11
CA ILE A 132 -11.54 9.73 1.99
C ILE A 132 -11.51 10.80 0.90
N VAL A 133 -10.48 11.66 0.87
CA VAL A 133 -10.35 12.70 -0.17
C VAL A 133 -10.21 12.09 -1.56
N THR A 134 -9.41 11.03 -1.71
CA THR A 134 -9.08 10.45 -3.03
C THR A 134 -10.20 9.56 -3.59
N PHE A 135 -10.78 8.67 -2.78
CA PHE A 135 -11.98 7.91 -3.19
C PHE A 135 -13.23 8.81 -3.32
N GLY A 136 -13.33 9.87 -2.52
CA GLY A 136 -14.39 10.88 -2.65
C GLY A 136 -14.35 11.68 -3.96
N MET A 137 -13.21 11.71 -4.66
CA MET A 137 -13.10 12.28 -6.01
C MET A 137 -13.41 11.28 -7.14
N THR A 138 -13.18 9.98 -6.92
CA THR A 138 -13.18 8.95 -7.98
C THR A 138 -14.45 8.09 -7.95
N GLY A 139 -15.57 8.65 -8.44
CA GLY A 139 -16.85 7.95 -8.52
C GLY A 139 -16.88 6.85 -9.60
N THR A 140 -17.48 5.70 -9.30
CA THR A 140 -17.60 4.54 -10.20
C THR A 140 -18.27 4.87 -11.54
N SER A 141 -19.19 5.85 -11.56
CA SER A 141 -19.85 6.36 -12.76
C SER A 141 -18.89 6.94 -13.81
N MET A 142 -17.67 7.36 -13.42
CA MET A 142 -16.66 7.88 -14.35
C MET A 142 -16.33 6.84 -15.44
N TYR A 143 -16.09 5.58 -15.05
CA TYR A 143 -15.76 4.50 -15.98
C TYR A 143 -16.87 4.25 -17.00
N TYR A 144 -18.13 4.15 -16.53
CA TYR A 144 -19.26 3.91 -17.41
C TYR A 144 -19.50 5.09 -18.38
N TYR A 145 -19.30 6.33 -17.94
CA TYR A 145 -19.40 7.50 -18.80
C TYR A 145 -18.29 7.51 -19.86
N THR A 146 -17.03 7.26 -19.50
CA THR A 146 -15.94 7.11 -20.49
C THR A 146 -16.21 5.96 -21.45
N LYS A 147 -16.75 4.83 -20.98
CA LYS A 147 -17.09 3.69 -21.83
C LYS A 147 -18.17 4.04 -22.85
N VAL A 148 -19.30 4.61 -22.44
CA VAL A 148 -20.40 4.95 -23.35
C VAL A 148 -19.96 5.97 -24.42
N MET A 149 -19.09 6.93 -24.06
CA MET A 149 -18.48 7.84 -25.04
C MET A 149 -17.47 7.13 -25.97
N SER A 150 -16.70 6.15 -25.47
CA SER A 150 -15.80 5.31 -26.27
C SER A 150 -16.59 4.48 -27.28
N ASP A 151 -17.59 3.73 -26.81
CA ASP A 151 -18.41 2.84 -27.64
C ASP A 151 -19.12 3.65 -28.76
N LEU A 152 -19.58 4.88 -28.46
CA LEU A 152 -20.21 5.78 -29.44
C LEU A 152 -19.25 6.29 -30.52
N PHE A 153 -18.05 6.79 -30.16
CA PHE A 153 -17.17 7.48 -31.11
C PHE A 153 -16.05 6.60 -31.71
N LEU A 154 -15.77 5.44 -31.13
CA LEU A 154 -14.68 4.56 -31.57
C LEU A 154 -15.14 3.29 -32.27
N ASP A 155 -16.28 2.75 -31.86
CA ASP A 155 -16.78 1.43 -32.24
C ASP A 155 -18.08 1.46 -33.06
N SER A 156 -18.71 2.64 -33.20
CA SER A 156 -19.76 2.87 -34.21
C SER A 156 -19.21 2.72 -35.63
N THR A 157 -20.05 2.21 -36.54
CA THR A 157 -19.68 1.89 -37.91
C THR A 157 -20.43 2.74 -38.94
N SER A 158 -19.73 3.18 -39.98
CA SER A 158 -20.35 3.78 -41.17
C SER A 158 -21.27 2.80 -41.88
N THR A 159 -22.25 3.30 -42.65
CA THR A 159 -23.07 2.50 -43.58
C THR A 159 -22.21 1.72 -44.59
N SER A 160 -21.03 2.25 -44.92
CA SER A 160 -20.03 1.65 -45.80
C SER A 160 -19.09 0.65 -45.11
N GLY A 161 -19.23 0.47 -43.80
CA GLY A 161 -18.39 -0.40 -42.97
C GLY A 161 -17.14 0.30 -42.40
N GLY A 162 -16.61 -0.26 -41.31
CA GLY A 162 -15.46 0.27 -40.58
C GLY A 162 -15.83 1.28 -39.48
N SER A 163 -14.99 1.35 -38.45
CA SER A 163 -15.08 2.28 -37.31
C SER A 163 -13.81 3.12 -37.19
N PHE A 164 -13.75 4.06 -36.22
CA PHE A 164 -12.57 4.90 -36.01
C PHE A 164 -11.30 4.07 -35.78
N ARG A 165 -11.41 2.95 -35.04
CA ARG A 165 -10.28 2.04 -34.77
C ARG A 165 -9.69 1.38 -36.02
N THR A 166 -10.48 1.28 -37.11
CA THR A 166 -10.10 0.60 -38.35
C THR A 166 -9.80 1.56 -39.50
N ILE A 167 -9.63 2.86 -39.23
CA ILE A 167 -9.17 3.83 -40.23
C ILE A 167 -7.77 3.43 -40.70
N THR A 168 -7.59 3.22 -42.01
CA THR A 168 -6.28 2.92 -42.61
C THR A 168 -5.88 3.89 -43.72
N SER A 169 -6.87 4.61 -44.28
CA SER A 169 -6.70 5.56 -45.37
C SER A 169 -7.36 6.92 -45.07
N VAL A 170 -7.02 7.93 -45.88
CA VAL A 170 -7.68 9.25 -45.86
C VAL A 170 -9.16 9.15 -46.25
N GLU A 171 -9.54 8.14 -47.05
CA GLU A 171 -10.94 7.93 -47.43
C GLU A 171 -11.78 7.43 -46.26
N ASP A 172 -11.23 6.50 -45.45
CA ASP A 172 -11.89 5.98 -44.24
C ASP A 172 -12.11 7.09 -43.21
N PHE A 173 -11.15 8.00 -43.06
CA PHE A 173 -11.31 9.20 -42.23
C PHE A 173 -12.49 10.06 -42.70
N TRP A 174 -12.65 10.29 -44.00
CA TRP A 174 -13.77 11.10 -44.52
C TRP A 174 -15.13 10.38 -44.41
N LYS A 175 -15.18 9.05 -44.51
CA LYS A 175 -16.39 8.26 -44.21
C LYS A 175 -16.78 8.43 -42.75
N PHE A 176 -15.82 8.23 -41.83
CA PHE A 176 -16.00 8.45 -40.40
C PHE A 176 -16.47 9.88 -40.08
N ALA A 177 -15.85 10.90 -40.68
CA ALA A 177 -16.13 12.30 -40.42
C ALA A 177 -17.51 12.77 -40.93
N LYS A 178 -18.08 12.11 -41.95
CA LYS A 178 -19.40 12.45 -42.51
C LYS A 178 -20.57 11.73 -41.85
N GLU A 179 -20.40 10.44 -41.52
CA GLU A 179 -21.45 9.63 -40.89
C GLU A 179 -21.22 9.49 -39.36
N PRO A 180 -20.44 8.51 -38.82
CA PRO A 180 -20.29 8.31 -37.36
C PRO A 180 -20.03 9.55 -36.51
N LEU A 181 -19.20 10.49 -36.99
CA LEU A 181 -18.88 11.70 -36.23
C LEU A 181 -20.08 12.65 -36.13
N LEU A 182 -20.78 12.93 -37.22
CA LEU A 182 -21.93 13.84 -37.22
C LEU A 182 -23.15 13.19 -36.55
N ASP A 183 -23.41 11.91 -36.79
CA ASP A 183 -24.49 11.17 -36.12
C ASP A 183 -24.22 11.02 -34.61
N GLY A 184 -22.97 10.84 -34.19
CA GLY A 184 -22.58 10.78 -32.79
C GLY A 184 -22.71 12.12 -32.05
N LEU A 185 -22.46 13.24 -32.74
CA LEU A 185 -22.52 14.59 -32.16
C LEU A 185 -23.92 15.23 -32.16
N TYR A 186 -24.69 15.06 -33.25
CA TYR A 186 -25.90 15.85 -33.51
C TYR A 186 -27.17 14.99 -33.51
N TRP A 187 -27.73 14.77 -32.31
CA TRP A 187 -28.93 13.98 -32.08
C TRP A 187 -30.20 14.83 -32.31
N GLU A 188 -30.66 14.89 -33.56
CA GLU A 188 -31.83 15.70 -33.98
C GLU A 188 -33.18 14.95 -33.85
N SER A 189 -33.17 13.64 -33.54
CA SER A 189 -34.37 12.82 -33.38
C SER A 189 -34.35 11.92 -32.14
N TRP A 190 -35.54 11.68 -31.60
CA TRP A 190 -35.82 10.66 -30.60
C TRP A 190 -35.78 9.24 -31.19
N TYR A 191 -35.68 8.22 -30.33
CA TYR A 191 -35.70 6.79 -30.70
C TYR A 191 -36.97 6.31 -31.43
N ASN A 192 -38.01 7.15 -31.51
CA ASN A 192 -39.26 6.94 -32.24
C ASN A 192 -39.36 7.78 -33.54
N ASN A 193 -38.23 8.33 -34.01
CA ASN A 193 -38.09 9.24 -35.16
C ASN A 193 -38.87 10.57 -35.06
N GLN A 194 -39.30 10.99 -33.87
CA GLN A 194 -39.81 12.35 -33.66
C GLN A 194 -38.66 13.34 -33.52
N THR A 195 -38.77 14.53 -34.10
CA THR A 195 -37.76 15.60 -34.02
C THR A 195 -37.60 16.13 -32.60
N VAL A 196 -36.36 16.34 -32.17
CA VAL A 196 -36.02 16.98 -30.89
C VAL A 196 -36.28 18.50 -31.00
N PRO A 197 -36.92 19.16 -30.00
CA PRO A 197 -37.11 20.61 -30.01
C PRO A 197 -35.80 21.40 -29.99
N ASP A 198 -35.76 22.60 -30.59
CA ASP A 198 -34.55 23.42 -30.74
C ASP A 198 -33.81 23.72 -29.41
N GLU A 199 -34.57 23.90 -28.32
CA GLU A 199 -34.04 24.09 -26.96
C GLU A 199 -33.21 22.88 -26.47
N GLN A 200 -33.57 21.68 -26.93
CA GLN A 200 -32.96 20.40 -26.60
C GLN A 200 -31.92 19.93 -27.63
N LEU A 201 -31.60 20.73 -28.66
CA LEU A 201 -30.52 20.40 -29.59
C LEU A 201 -29.13 20.49 -28.95
N GLY A 202 -28.23 19.59 -29.36
CA GLY A 202 -26.86 19.49 -28.86
C GLY A 202 -26.72 18.75 -27.52
N TYR A 203 -27.58 17.76 -27.27
CA TYR A 203 -27.41 16.76 -26.22
C TYR A 203 -27.16 15.37 -26.84
N ILE A 204 -26.06 14.72 -26.48
CA ILE A 204 -25.68 13.38 -26.90
C ILE A 204 -26.32 12.37 -25.93
N TYR A 205 -26.96 11.31 -26.46
CA TYR A 205 -27.83 10.41 -25.68
C TYR A 205 -28.88 11.15 -24.82
N TYR A 206 -29.33 12.33 -25.25
CA TYR A 206 -30.30 13.22 -24.57
C TYR A 206 -29.90 13.77 -23.19
N GLU A 207 -28.88 13.20 -22.50
CA GLU A 207 -28.40 13.66 -21.18
C GLU A 207 -27.12 14.51 -21.23
N ASN A 208 -26.24 14.31 -22.23
CA ASN A 208 -24.87 14.81 -22.20
C ASN A 208 -24.73 16.04 -23.10
N LYS A 209 -24.60 17.25 -22.53
CA LYS A 209 -24.56 18.50 -23.29
C LYS A 209 -23.20 18.69 -23.99
N LEU A 210 -23.20 18.91 -25.29
CA LEU A 210 -22.01 19.36 -26.02
C LEU A 210 -21.67 20.81 -25.60
N LEU A 211 -20.43 21.07 -25.20
CA LEU A 211 -19.96 22.39 -24.78
C LEU A 211 -19.17 23.08 -25.88
N GLY A 212 -19.57 24.30 -26.22
CA GLY A 212 -19.01 25.03 -27.35
C GLY A 212 -19.34 24.35 -28.68
N VAL A 213 -18.41 24.42 -29.63
CA VAL A 213 -18.44 23.67 -30.89
C VAL A 213 -17.23 22.73 -31.03
N PRO A 214 -17.36 21.60 -31.75
CA PRO A 214 -16.22 20.74 -32.06
C PRO A 214 -15.21 21.47 -32.95
N ARG A 215 -13.92 21.15 -32.78
CA ARG A 215 -12.80 21.73 -33.52
C ARG A 215 -12.07 20.66 -34.31
N ILE A 216 -11.84 20.89 -35.60
CA ILE A 216 -10.95 20.08 -36.43
C ILE A 216 -9.65 20.86 -36.65
N ARG A 217 -8.50 20.27 -36.30
CA ARG A 217 -7.16 20.89 -36.43
C ARG A 217 -6.22 20.00 -37.22
N GLN A 218 -5.45 20.60 -38.13
CA GLN A 218 -4.49 19.90 -38.99
C GLN A 218 -3.08 20.47 -38.84
N LEU A 219 -2.07 19.59 -38.84
CA LEU A 219 -0.67 19.95 -39.06
C LEU A 219 -0.17 19.43 -40.41
N GLN A 220 0.65 20.25 -41.07
CA GLN A 220 1.18 20.02 -42.41
C GLN A 220 2.68 20.35 -42.43
N VAL A 221 3.43 19.67 -43.31
CA VAL A 221 4.86 19.89 -43.55
C VAL A 221 5.06 20.56 -44.91
N HIS A 222 6.04 21.47 -45.00
CA HIS A 222 6.40 22.16 -46.25
C HIS A 222 6.76 21.17 -47.38
N SER A 223 6.39 21.52 -48.61
CA SER A 223 6.80 20.78 -49.81
C SER A 223 8.31 20.91 -50.03
N ASN A 224 8.93 19.81 -50.50
CA ASN A 224 10.37 19.66 -50.69
C ASN A 224 11.21 19.87 -49.42
N SER A 225 10.66 19.46 -48.28
CA SER A 225 11.37 19.31 -47.00
C SER A 225 12.49 18.26 -47.09
N CYS A 226 12.20 17.08 -47.64
CA CYS A 226 13.20 16.00 -47.79
C CYS A 226 13.99 16.04 -49.11
N VAL A 227 15.25 15.59 -49.05
CA VAL A 227 16.17 15.54 -50.19
C VAL A 227 15.96 14.26 -51.02
N VAL A 228 15.45 14.41 -52.24
CA VAL A 228 15.31 13.31 -53.21
C VAL A 228 16.69 12.93 -53.77
N HIS A 229 16.99 11.62 -53.82
CA HIS A 229 18.22 11.08 -54.43
C HIS A 229 18.32 11.46 -55.91
N ALA A 230 19.54 11.70 -56.41
CA ALA A 230 19.78 12.28 -57.73
C ALA A 230 19.03 11.56 -58.85
N ASP A 231 19.14 10.24 -58.92
CA ASP A 231 18.57 9.38 -59.97
C ASP A 231 17.03 9.41 -60.04
N PHE A 232 16.36 9.85 -58.98
CA PHE A 232 14.89 9.91 -58.90
C PHE A 232 14.31 11.32 -59.06
N LYS A 233 15.13 12.36 -59.23
CA LYS A 233 14.67 13.76 -59.30
C LYS A 233 13.76 14.05 -60.50
N ASP A 234 13.96 13.36 -61.62
CA ASP A 234 13.13 13.53 -62.82
C ASP A 234 11.71 12.94 -62.64
N VAL A 235 11.56 11.98 -61.72
CA VAL A 235 10.29 11.28 -61.42
C VAL A 235 9.60 11.90 -60.20
N ILE A 236 10.34 12.13 -59.11
CA ILE A 236 9.81 12.58 -57.82
C ILE A 236 10.04 14.10 -57.68
N ARG A 237 9.05 14.88 -58.14
CA ARG A 237 9.06 16.35 -58.09
C ARG A 237 8.75 16.95 -56.72
N GLU A 238 8.11 16.17 -55.85
CA GLU A 238 7.65 16.61 -54.52
C GLU A 238 8.00 15.59 -53.43
N CYS A 239 8.72 16.06 -52.40
CA CYS A 239 9.07 15.31 -51.20
C CYS A 239 8.43 15.93 -49.95
N TYR A 240 7.98 15.11 -49.00
CA TYR A 240 7.48 15.56 -47.70
C TYR A 240 8.07 14.67 -46.59
N GLU A 241 8.84 15.26 -45.67
CA GLU A 241 9.55 14.52 -44.62
C GLU A 241 8.63 14.07 -43.46
N SER A 242 9.19 13.38 -42.47
CA SER A 242 8.59 13.27 -41.13
C SER A 242 8.28 14.64 -40.54
N TYR A 243 7.30 14.72 -39.64
CA TYR A 243 7.02 15.98 -38.94
C TYR A 243 8.17 16.36 -37.99
N SER A 244 8.63 17.60 -38.09
CA SER A 244 9.30 18.33 -37.01
C SER A 244 8.91 19.80 -37.09
N GLU A 245 8.97 20.52 -35.97
CA GLU A 245 8.63 21.95 -35.88
C GLU A 245 9.39 22.82 -36.89
N SER A 246 10.60 22.41 -37.26
CA SER A 246 11.47 23.08 -38.23
C SER A 246 11.03 22.98 -39.69
N VAL A 247 10.16 22.02 -40.03
CA VAL A 247 9.60 21.80 -41.39
C VAL A 247 8.08 21.97 -41.44
N GLU A 248 7.46 22.37 -40.33
CA GLU A 248 6.03 22.66 -40.21
C GLU A 248 5.61 23.82 -41.13
N ASN A 249 4.61 23.60 -41.97
CA ASN A 249 4.10 24.62 -42.87
C ASN A 249 3.30 25.68 -42.10
N LYS A 250 3.72 26.95 -42.22
CA LYS A 250 3.08 28.12 -41.59
C LYS A 250 2.43 29.06 -42.61
N GLU A 251 2.44 28.71 -43.90
CA GLU A 251 1.83 29.50 -44.98
C GLU A 251 0.35 29.15 -45.19
N ALA A 252 -0.49 30.15 -45.48
CA ALA A 252 -1.91 29.90 -45.79
C ALA A 252 -2.08 29.20 -47.15
N PHE A 253 -2.63 27.99 -47.14
CA PHE A 253 -2.75 27.09 -48.30
C PHE A 253 -4.19 26.98 -48.84
N GLY A 254 -4.36 26.35 -50.00
CA GLY A 254 -5.68 26.10 -50.57
C GLY A 254 -6.39 27.37 -51.04
N LYS A 255 -7.73 27.40 -50.93
CA LYS A 255 -8.57 28.49 -51.42
C LYS A 255 -8.85 29.47 -50.29
N LYS A 256 -8.36 30.70 -50.42
CA LYS A 256 -8.40 31.75 -49.38
C LYS A 256 -9.77 32.41 -49.25
N ASP A 257 -10.77 31.61 -48.90
CA ASP A 257 -12.14 32.00 -48.58
C ASP A 257 -12.24 32.52 -47.12
N ASN A 258 -13.47 32.78 -46.65
CA ASN A 258 -13.77 33.23 -45.28
C ASN A 258 -13.54 32.16 -44.17
N TYR A 259 -13.29 30.90 -44.53
CA TYR A 259 -13.09 29.82 -43.56
C TYR A 259 -11.70 29.86 -42.92
N THR A 260 -11.64 29.65 -41.60
CA THR A 260 -10.37 29.67 -40.84
C THR A 260 -9.47 28.47 -41.16
N ALA A 261 -10.04 27.39 -41.71
CA ALA A 261 -9.38 26.16 -42.12
C ALA A 261 -8.08 26.34 -42.95
N TRP A 262 -7.96 27.45 -43.67
CA TRP A 262 -6.86 27.70 -44.62
C TRP A 262 -5.71 28.53 -44.06
N TYR A 263 -5.88 29.11 -42.87
CA TYR A 263 -4.92 29.99 -42.22
C TYR A 263 -4.26 29.28 -41.05
N TYR A 264 -2.93 29.35 -40.99
CA TYR A 264 -2.15 28.85 -39.85
C TYR A 264 -2.39 29.74 -38.62
N ARG A 265 -2.46 29.13 -37.43
CA ARG A 265 -2.45 29.82 -36.13
C ARG A 265 -1.36 29.25 -35.23
N SER A 266 -0.77 30.10 -34.40
CA SER A 266 0.27 29.67 -33.44
C SER A 266 -0.31 28.90 -32.24
N GLU A 267 0.58 28.25 -31.48
CA GLU A 267 0.22 27.57 -30.22
C GLU A 267 -0.36 28.58 -29.21
N ASP A 268 0.28 29.76 -29.08
CA ASP A 268 -0.18 30.87 -28.23
C ASP A 268 -1.55 31.45 -28.64
N GLU A 269 -1.82 31.60 -29.95
CA GLU A 269 -3.09 32.11 -30.47
C GLU A 269 -4.27 31.15 -30.24
N LEU A 270 -3.99 29.85 -30.17
CA LEU A 270 -4.98 28.82 -29.90
C LEU A 270 -5.16 28.55 -28.41
N GLY A 271 -4.18 28.92 -27.58
CA GLY A 271 -4.07 28.46 -26.18
C GLY A 271 -3.72 26.96 -26.07
N GLY A 272 -3.28 26.35 -27.18
CA GLY A 272 -3.03 24.92 -27.29
C GLY A 272 -1.75 24.50 -26.56
N THR A 273 -1.52 23.19 -26.50
CA THR A 273 -0.24 22.63 -26.02
C THR A 273 0.22 21.47 -26.87
N SER A 274 1.55 21.34 -26.98
CA SER A 274 2.23 20.27 -27.70
C SER A 274 1.76 18.87 -27.26
N TYR A 275 1.48 18.03 -28.24
CA TYR A 275 0.84 16.72 -28.10
C TYR A 275 1.81 15.57 -28.41
N MET A 276 1.92 14.59 -27.51
CA MET A 276 2.74 13.40 -27.74
C MET A 276 1.91 12.29 -28.42
N GLY A 277 2.16 12.06 -29.71
CA GLY A 277 1.52 11.00 -30.51
C GLY A 277 2.23 9.66 -30.43
N GLN A 278 1.87 8.73 -31.34
CA GLN A 278 2.50 7.42 -31.46
C GLN A 278 3.81 7.47 -32.25
N ILE A 279 3.88 8.28 -33.32
CA ILE A 279 5.07 8.42 -34.15
C ILE A 279 6.02 9.49 -33.56
N THR A 280 5.48 10.65 -33.18
CA THR A 280 6.25 11.82 -32.77
C THR A 280 5.45 12.75 -31.87
N THR A 281 6.12 13.71 -31.24
CA THR A 281 5.48 14.89 -30.65
C THR A 281 5.12 15.90 -31.76
N TYR A 282 3.96 16.54 -31.59
CA TYR A 282 3.36 17.53 -32.49
C TYR A 282 3.12 18.84 -31.74
N SER A 283 3.17 19.99 -32.42
CA SER A 283 2.82 21.29 -31.83
C SER A 283 1.32 21.40 -31.47
N GLY A 284 1.01 22.33 -30.56
CA GLY A 284 -0.36 22.78 -30.28
C GLY A 284 -0.91 23.74 -31.35
N ALA A 285 -0.07 24.18 -32.27
CA ALA A 285 -0.41 25.06 -33.40
C ALA A 285 -1.24 24.36 -34.50
N GLY A 286 -1.48 25.06 -35.61
CA GLY A 286 -1.88 24.47 -36.88
C GLY A 286 -3.00 25.20 -37.61
N TYR A 287 -3.60 24.51 -38.58
CA TYR A 287 -4.73 25.00 -39.36
C TYR A 287 -6.04 24.53 -38.73
N VAL A 288 -6.98 25.43 -38.45
CA VAL A 288 -8.12 25.16 -37.55
C VAL A 288 -9.45 25.53 -38.18
N GLN A 289 -10.40 24.60 -38.18
CA GLN A 289 -11.80 24.85 -38.49
C GLN A 289 -12.69 24.41 -37.34
N ASP A 290 -13.42 25.37 -36.78
CA ASP A 290 -14.47 25.10 -35.80
C ASP A 290 -15.76 24.73 -36.56
N LEU A 291 -16.44 23.67 -36.12
CA LEU A 291 -17.75 23.25 -36.64
C LEU A 291 -18.87 24.14 -36.07
N LYS A 292 -20.13 23.75 -36.28
CA LYS A 292 -21.31 24.50 -35.87
C LYS A 292 -22.18 23.73 -34.88
N ARG A 293 -23.22 24.37 -34.36
CA ARG A 293 -24.18 23.74 -33.44
C ARG A 293 -25.24 22.91 -34.16
N LEU A 294 -25.54 23.23 -35.42
CA LEU A 294 -26.47 22.48 -36.27
C LEU A 294 -25.73 21.43 -37.10
N LYS A 295 -26.39 20.29 -37.37
CA LYS A 295 -25.80 19.21 -38.18
C LYS A 295 -25.56 19.67 -39.62
N ASN A 296 -26.59 20.24 -40.25
CA ASN A 296 -26.57 20.69 -41.65
C ASN A 296 -25.42 21.67 -41.94
N GLU A 297 -25.22 22.71 -41.11
CA GLU A 297 -24.10 23.65 -41.26
C GLU A 297 -22.72 22.96 -41.11
N SER A 298 -22.62 21.97 -40.21
CA SER A 298 -21.38 21.23 -39.97
C SER A 298 -21.09 20.23 -41.10
N GLU A 299 -22.14 19.63 -41.68
CA GLU A 299 -22.08 18.79 -42.85
C GLU A 299 -21.67 19.57 -44.10
N GLU A 300 -22.18 20.79 -44.30
CA GLU A 300 -21.74 21.69 -45.37
C GLU A 300 -20.24 22.00 -45.25
N ILE A 301 -19.75 22.33 -44.04
CA ILE A 301 -18.32 22.58 -43.78
C ILE A 301 -17.49 21.32 -44.10
N ILE A 302 -17.88 20.13 -43.63
CA ILE A 302 -17.13 18.89 -43.88
C ILE A 302 -17.14 18.52 -45.37
N ASN A 303 -18.26 18.70 -46.07
CA ASN A 303 -18.34 18.49 -47.52
C ASN A 303 -17.50 19.51 -48.31
N TYR A 304 -17.46 20.78 -47.89
CA TYR A 304 -16.57 21.79 -48.47
C TYR A 304 -15.07 21.42 -48.30
N LEU A 305 -14.63 21.06 -47.08
CA LEU A 305 -13.24 20.67 -46.81
C LEU A 305 -12.83 19.40 -47.58
N PHE A 306 -13.77 18.47 -47.78
CA PHE A 306 -13.59 17.29 -48.62
C PHE A 306 -13.38 17.68 -50.09
N ASN A 307 -14.28 18.49 -50.66
CA ASN A 307 -14.26 18.90 -52.07
C ASN A 307 -12.99 19.71 -52.43
N GLU A 308 -12.60 20.67 -51.58
CA GLU A 308 -11.40 21.51 -51.77
C GLU A 308 -10.08 20.79 -51.39
N ARG A 309 -10.16 19.52 -50.97
CA ARG A 309 -9.02 18.67 -50.58
C ARG A 309 -8.14 19.34 -49.53
N TRP A 310 -8.72 19.57 -48.35
CA TRP A 310 -8.04 20.15 -47.19
C TRP A 310 -6.91 19.24 -46.64
N ILE A 311 -7.14 17.92 -46.61
CA ILE A 311 -6.12 16.91 -46.32
C ILE A 311 -5.26 16.67 -47.57
N ARG A 312 -3.93 16.69 -47.42
CA ARG A 312 -2.96 16.58 -48.52
C ARG A 312 -1.79 15.67 -48.16
N ARG A 313 -0.95 15.31 -49.13
CA ARG A 313 0.23 14.42 -48.93
C ARG A 313 1.24 14.94 -47.89
N GLY A 314 1.27 16.25 -47.66
CA GLY A 314 2.06 16.90 -46.60
C GLY A 314 1.39 16.95 -45.23
N THR A 315 0.11 16.57 -45.09
CA THR A 315 -0.56 16.44 -43.78
C THR A 315 0.14 15.37 -42.95
N ARG A 316 0.29 15.60 -41.64
CA ARG A 316 0.98 14.66 -40.72
C ARG A 316 0.16 14.23 -39.53
N VAL A 317 -0.80 15.03 -39.09
CA VAL A 317 -1.79 14.65 -38.08
C VAL A 317 -3.06 15.49 -38.23
N LEU A 318 -4.19 14.87 -37.92
CA LEU A 318 -5.48 15.52 -37.70
C LEU A 318 -5.91 15.31 -36.26
N PHE A 319 -6.53 16.33 -35.67
CA PHE A 319 -7.19 16.28 -34.37
C PHE A 319 -8.66 16.67 -34.54
N ILE A 320 -9.54 15.98 -33.82
CA ILE A 320 -10.95 16.36 -33.63
C ILE A 320 -11.14 16.48 -32.11
N ASP A 321 -11.26 17.72 -31.65
CA ASP A 321 -11.27 18.10 -30.24
C ASP A 321 -12.66 18.64 -29.86
N PHE A 322 -13.31 18.04 -28.84
CA PHE A 322 -14.57 18.54 -28.27
C PHE A 322 -14.76 18.14 -26.81
N THR A 323 -15.66 18.81 -26.09
CA THR A 323 -15.96 18.53 -24.68
C THR A 323 -17.46 18.37 -24.46
N VAL A 324 -17.84 17.36 -23.69
CA VAL A 324 -19.24 17.00 -23.38
C VAL A 324 -19.43 17.00 -21.85
N TYR A 325 -20.50 17.63 -21.36
CA TYR A 325 -20.81 17.72 -19.92
C TYR A 325 -22.12 17.01 -19.59
N ASN A 326 -22.06 16.03 -18.70
CA ASN A 326 -23.24 15.38 -18.14
C ASN A 326 -23.68 16.12 -16.86
N ALA A 327 -24.88 16.70 -16.89
CA ALA A 327 -25.43 17.46 -15.76
C ALA A 327 -25.92 16.57 -14.60
N ASN A 328 -26.36 15.34 -14.87
CA ASN A 328 -26.90 14.40 -13.88
C ASN A 328 -25.83 13.93 -12.89
N ILE A 329 -24.58 13.79 -13.33
CA ILE A 329 -23.44 13.35 -12.51
C ILE A 329 -22.34 14.41 -12.33
N ASN A 330 -22.50 15.61 -12.91
CA ASN A 330 -21.53 16.70 -12.90
C ASN A 330 -20.11 16.23 -13.31
N LEU A 331 -20.01 15.64 -14.50
CA LEU A 331 -18.76 15.19 -15.10
C LEU A 331 -18.59 15.74 -16.52
N PHE A 332 -17.38 16.17 -16.83
CA PHE A 332 -16.94 16.56 -18.15
C PHE A 332 -16.24 15.36 -18.79
N CYS A 333 -16.45 15.12 -20.08
CA CYS A 333 -15.65 14.22 -20.89
C CYS A 333 -15.00 15.06 -21.99
N VAL A 334 -13.67 15.18 -21.96
CA VAL A 334 -12.89 15.80 -23.03
C VAL A 334 -12.52 14.69 -24.00
N VAL A 335 -12.93 14.83 -25.27
CA VAL A 335 -12.69 13.87 -26.33
C VAL A 335 -11.73 14.49 -27.34
N GLN A 336 -10.60 13.81 -27.52
CA GLN A 336 -9.57 14.13 -28.51
C GLN A 336 -9.36 12.88 -29.38
N LEU A 337 -9.84 12.95 -30.62
CA LEU A 337 -9.60 11.91 -31.64
C LEU A 337 -8.45 12.38 -32.53
N THR A 338 -7.48 11.51 -32.76
CA THR A 338 -6.24 11.84 -33.48
C THR A 338 -6.01 10.84 -34.61
N VAL A 339 -5.66 11.32 -35.81
CA VAL A 339 -5.25 10.45 -36.91
C VAL A 339 -3.90 10.91 -37.44
N GLU A 340 -2.88 10.09 -37.22
CA GLU A 340 -1.50 10.35 -37.66
C GLU A 340 -1.28 9.79 -39.07
N PHE A 341 -0.63 10.57 -39.93
CA PHE A 341 -0.31 10.21 -41.32
C PHE A 341 1.22 10.13 -41.47
N PRO A 342 1.83 8.95 -41.32
CA PRO A 342 3.28 8.79 -41.48
C PRO A 342 3.74 9.15 -42.90
N PRO A 343 5.00 9.57 -43.10
CA PRO A 343 5.53 9.90 -44.43
C PRO A 343 5.56 8.71 -45.41
N THR A 344 5.42 7.48 -44.90
CA THR A 344 5.23 6.24 -45.67
C THR A 344 3.85 6.15 -46.35
N GLY A 345 2.89 6.98 -45.95
CA GLY A 345 1.48 6.82 -46.30
C GLY A 345 0.75 5.83 -45.37
N GLY A 346 -0.56 5.74 -45.57
CA GLY A 346 -1.50 5.14 -44.61
C GLY A 346 -1.95 6.14 -43.54
N ALA A 347 -2.80 5.68 -42.63
CA ALA A 347 -3.32 6.43 -41.49
C ALA A 347 -3.26 5.56 -40.22
N ILE A 348 -2.97 6.16 -39.07
CA ILE A 348 -2.90 5.50 -37.77
C ILE A 348 -3.83 6.24 -36.80
N PRO A 349 -4.99 5.65 -36.42
CA PRO A 349 -5.92 6.27 -35.48
C PRO A 349 -5.47 6.09 -34.02
N HIS A 350 -5.62 7.15 -33.23
CA HIS A 350 -5.45 7.16 -31.79
C HIS A 350 -6.53 8.04 -31.15
N TYR A 351 -6.84 7.82 -29.88
CA TYR A 351 -7.94 8.49 -29.19
C TYR A 351 -7.60 8.69 -27.72
N GLN A 352 -8.07 9.80 -27.15
CA GLN A 352 -7.97 10.09 -25.73
C GLN A 352 -9.31 10.66 -25.25
N LEU A 353 -10.01 9.87 -24.43
CA LEU A 353 -11.24 10.27 -23.75
C LEU A 353 -10.93 10.44 -22.26
N ARG A 354 -11.08 11.65 -21.74
CA ARG A 354 -10.73 12.01 -20.36
C ARG A 354 -11.97 12.49 -19.62
N THR A 355 -12.52 11.63 -18.77
CA THR A 355 -13.64 11.99 -17.88
C THR A 355 -13.11 12.61 -16.58
N VAL A 356 -13.53 13.85 -16.28
CA VAL A 356 -12.97 14.69 -15.20
C VAL A 356 -14.04 15.50 -14.47
N LYS A 357 -13.93 15.61 -13.13
CA LYS A 357 -14.81 16.46 -12.29
C LYS A 357 -14.21 17.85 -12.09
N LEU A 358 -14.46 18.76 -13.03
CA LEU A 358 -13.93 20.13 -13.00
C LEU A 358 -14.65 21.01 -11.95
N ILE A 359 -15.98 20.98 -11.90
CA ILE A 359 -16.77 21.71 -10.90
C ILE A 359 -16.91 20.82 -9.66
N ARG A 360 -16.15 21.12 -8.60
CA ARG A 360 -16.08 20.24 -7.42
C ARG A 360 -17.18 20.48 -6.39
N TYR A 361 -17.33 21.71 -5.92
CA TYR A 361 -18.14 22.02 -4.73
C TYR A 361 -19.59 22.32 -5.10
N VAL A 362 -20.41 21.27 -5.20
CA VAL A 362 -21.85 21.39 -5.56
C VAL A 362 -22.74 20.68 -4.54
N THR A 363 -22.45 19.43 -4.19
CA THR A 363 -23.28 18.65 -3.26
C THR A 363 -22.85 18.83 -1.81
N ALA A 364 -23.73 18.51 -0.86
CA ALA A 364 -23.38 18.47 0.56
C ALA A 364 -22.19 17.53 0.87
N TYR A 365 -22.04 16.45 0.10
CA TYR A 365 -20.89 15.54 0.20
C TYR A 365 -19.59 16.20 -0.30
N ASP A 366 -19.65 17.02 -1.36
CA ASP A 366 -18.48 17.76 -1.85
C ASP A 366 -17.99 18.80 -0.83
N TYR A 367 -18.89 19.41 -0.05
CA TYR A 367 -18.51 20.29 1.07
C TYR A 367 -17.89 19.52 2.26
N PHE A 368 -18.32 18.28 2.51
CA PHE A 368 -17.64 17.39 3.46
C PHE A 368 -16.22 17.04 2.98
N ILE A 369 -16.05 16.71 1.69
CA ILE A 369 -14.71 16.47 1.10
C ILE A 369 -13.85 17.74 1.16
N MET A 370 -14.40 18.94 0.95
CA MET A 370 -13.69 20.21 1.14
C MET A 370 -13.15 20.38 2.58
N ALA A 371 -13.94 20.01 3.60
CA ALA A 371 -13.49 20.02 4.99
C ALA A 371 -12.36 19.00 5.23
N CYS A 372 -12.45 17.80 4.63
CA CYS A 372 -11.37 16.81 4.66
C CYS A 372 -10.10 17.31 3.94
N GLU A 373 -10.21 18.04 2.82
CA GLU A 373 -9.05 18.65 2.15
C GLU A 373 -8.37 19.72 3.03
N PHE A 374 -9.14 20.52 3.76
CA PHE A 374 -8.55 21.50 4.69
C PHE A 374 -7.80 20.80 5.83
N ILE A 375 -8.36 19.73 6.40
CA ILE A 375 -7.69 18.92 7.43
C ILE A 375 -6.43 18.24 6.85
N LEU A 376 -6.49 17.73 5.62
CA LEU A 376 -5.33 17.15 4.91
C LEU A 376 -4.21 18.19 4.72
N CYS A 377 -4.53 19.44 4.39
CA CYS A 377 -3.57 20.53 4.34
C CYS A 377 -2.92 20.82 5.71
N LEU A 378 -3.68 20.73 6.81
CA LEU A 378 -3.10 20.85 8.16
C LEU A 378 -2.13 19.69 8.49
N PHE A 379 -2.43 18.46 8.07
CA PHE A 379 -1.49 17.34 8.20
C PHE A 379 -0.23 17.53 7.34
N ILE A 380 -0.33 18.04 6.12
CA ILE A 380 0.83 18.34 5.27
C ILE A 380 1.73 19.40 5.94
N LEU A 381 1.14 20.42 6.56
CA LEU A 381 1.88 21.43 7.34
C LEU A 381 2.53 20.85 8.61
N TYR A 382 1.85 19.95 9.31
CA TYR A 382 2.42 19.23 10.46
C TYR A 382 3.66 18.43 10.06
N TYR A 383 3.55 17.56 9.06
CA TYR A 383 4.69 16.75 8.58
C TYR A 383 5.81 17.62 7.98
N MET A 384 5.49 18.74 7.32
CA MET A 384 6.52 19.69 6.84
C MET A 384 7.36 20.25 7.99
N VAL A 385 6.75 20.59 9.13
CA VAL A 385 7.46 21.10 10.31
C VAL A 385 8.23 19.97 11.02
N GLU A 386 7.64 18.77 11.12
CA GLU A 386 8.27 17.57 11.68
C GLU A 386 9.59 17.25 10.95
N GLU A 387 9.53 17.04 9.63
CA GLU A 387 10.71 16.71 8.82
C GLU A 387 11.73 17.86 8.78
N ALA A 388 11.29 19.13 8.79
CA ALA A 388 12.20 20.27 8.89
C ALA A 388 12.99 20.30 10.21
N ILE A 389 12.40 19.85 11.32
CA ILE A 389 13.10 19.69 12.62
C ILE A 389 14.09 18.52 12.54
N GLU A 390 13.69 17.38 11.97
CA GLU A 390 14.57 16.21 11.84
C GLU A 390 15.77 16.45 10.92
N ILE A 391 15.56 17.06 9.75
CA ILE A 391 16.62 17.48 8.83
C ILE A 391 17.59 18.45 9.52
N LYS A 392 17.08 19.38 10.35
CA LYS A 392 17.91 20.32 11.12
C LYS A 392 18.75 19.64 12.20
N LYS A 393 18.23 18.58 12.86
CA LYS A 393 18.96 17.78 13.86
C LYS A 393 20.01 16.87 13.19
N HIS A 394 19.63 16.11 12.17
CA HIS A 394 20.41 15.00 11.61
C HIS A 394 21.22 15.34 10.35
N LYS A 395 20.96 16.49 9.70
CA LYS A 395 21.69 17.00 8.53
C LYS A 395 21.87 15.91 7.45
N CYS A 396 23.09 15.70 6.97
CA CYS A 396 23.41 14.71 5.93
C CYS A 396 23.22 13.24 6.37
N SER A 397 22.99 12.95 7.67
CA SER A 397 22.68 11.59 8.13
C SER A 397 21.23 11.20 7.82
N TYR A 398 20.30 12.16 7.82
CA TYR A 398 18.89 11.97 7.51
C TYR A 398 18.69 11.30 6.14
N PHE A 399 19.36 11.82 5.10
CA PHE A 399 19.28 11.33 3.72
C PHE A 399 19.89 9.94 3.47
N LYS A 400 20.40 9.24 4.50
CA LYS A 400 20.82 7.83 4.39
C LYS A 400 19.68 6.84 4.69
N SER A 401 18.59 7.29 5.30
CA SER A 401 17.43 6.45 5.60
C SER A 401 16.47 6.45 4.41
N VAL A 402 16.18 5.25 3.86
CA VAL A 402 15.21 5.08 2.75
C VAL A 402 13.83 5.59 3.14
N TRP A 403 13.40 5.35 4.39
CA TRP A 403 12.12 5.83 4.91
C TRP A 403 12.02 7.35 4.86
N ASN A 404 13.07 8.04 5.30
CA ASN A 404 13.13 9.50 5.35
C ASN A 404 13.13 10.12 3.92
N ILE A 405 13.65 9.41 2.92
CA ILE A 405 13.52 9.80 1.49
C ILE A 405 12.07 9.64 1.02
N LEU A 406 11.38 8.56 1.39
CA LEU A 406 9.96 8.37 1.08
C LEU A 406 9.07 9.43 1.76
N ASP A 407 9.42 9.82 3.00
CA ASP A 407 8.73 10.87 3.75
C ASP A 407 8.79 12.23 3.01
N ILE A 408 9.98 12.67 2.59
CA ILE A 408 10.13 13.87 1.75
C ILE A 408 9.38 13.72 0.42
N LEU A 409 9.48 12.57 -0.25
CA LEU A 409 8.87 12.36 -1.56
C LEU A 409 7.35 12.52 -1.51
N VAL A 410 6.69 11.95 -0.50
CA VAL A 410 5.24 12.11 -0.29
C VAL A 410 4.88 13.57 -0.03
N ILE A 411 5.62 14.28 0.83
CA ILE A 411 5.36 15.71 1.12
C ILE A 411 5.49 16.56 -0.15
N VAL A 412 6.54 16.36 -0.96
CA VAL A 412 6.74 17.10 -2.22
C VAL A 412 5.60 16.85 -3.20
N ILE A 413 5.17 15.60 -3.39
CA ILE A 413 4.05 15.28 -4.29
C ILE A 413 2.75 15.92 -3.78
N MET A 414 2.45 15.81 -2.47
CA MET A 414 1.24 16.40 -1.90
C MET A 414 1.19 17.93 -2.02
N LEU A 415 2.33 18.62 -1.88
CA LEU A 415 2.41 20.08 -2.08
C LEU A 415 2.14 20.47 -3.55
N LEU A 416 2.68 19.72 -4.51
CA LEU A 416 2.38 19.93 -5.94
C LEU A 416 0.89 19.71 -6.24
N CYS A 417 0.27 18.69 -5.64
CA CYS A 417 -1.16 18.42 -5.79
C CYS A 417 -2.03 19.54 -5.21
N VAL A 418 -1.70 20.07 -4.02
CA VAL A 418 -2.41 21.23 -3.43
C VAL A 418 -2.27 22.48 -4.33
N GLY A 419 -1.08 22.76 -4.84
CA GLY A 419 -0.86 23.86 -5.78
C GLY A 419 -1.69 23.73 -7.07
N PHE A 420 -1.73 22.53 -7.66
CA PHE A 420 -2.55 22.28 -8.84
C PHE A 420 -4.06 22.38 -8.57
N ASN A 421 -4.54 21.92 -7.41
CA ASN A 421 -5.96 22.01 -7.02
C ASN A 421 -6.44 23.48 -7.02
N VAL A 422 -5.62 24.41 -6.49
CA VAL A 422 -5.90 25.85 -6.50
C VAL A 422 -5.84 26.42 -7.92
N TYR A 423 -4.78 26.12 -8.69
CA TYR A 423 -4.63 26.58 -10.07
C TYR A 423 -5.82 26.17 -10.97
N ARG A 424 -6.18 24.88 -10.92
CA ARG A 424 -7.34 24.31 -11.61
C ARG A 424 -8.62 25.04 -11.23
N SER A 425 -8.86 25.27 -9.93
CA SER A 425 -10.10 25.90 -9.45
C SER A 425 -10.28 27.32 -10.01
N ILE A 426 -9.20 28.09 -10.13
CA ILE A 426 -9.22 29.41 -10.78
C ILE A 426 -9.48 29.27 -12.29
N LYS A 427 -8.73 28.40 -12.98
CA LYS A 427 -8.84 28.24 -14.44
C LYS A 427 -10.14 27.63 -14.95
N VAL A 428 -10.79 26.77 -14.18
CA VAL A 428 -12.17 26.33 -14.46
C VAL A 428 -13.13 27.51 -14.39
N GLY A 429 -12.98 28.39 -13.40
CA GLY A 429 -13.84 29.57 -13.22
C GLY A 429 -13.71 30.60 -14.34
N ASP A 430 -12.47 30.92 -14.75
CA ASP A 430 -12.18 31.79 -15.91
C ASP A 430 -12.84 31.23 -17.19
N LEU A 431 -12.48 30.00 -17.56
CA LEU A 431 -12.87 29.40 -18.85
C LEU A 431 -14.39 29.16 -18.95
N LEU A 432 -15.03 28.68 -17.88
CA LEU A 432 -16.48 28.45 -17.88
C LEU A 432 -17.27 29.75 -18.02
N LYS A 433 -16.78 30.86 -17.45
CA LYS A 433 -17.39 32.18 -17.56
C LYS A 433 -17.34 32.73 -18.99
N ASP A 434 -16.22 32.55 -19.69
CA ASP A 434 -16.08 32.99 -21.08
C ASP A 434 -16.99 32.18 -22.02
N LEU A 435 -17.13 30.87 -21.79
CA LEU A 435 -18.03 29.99 -22.57
C LEU A 435 -19.51 30.31 -22.33
N LEU A 436 -19.90 30.64 -21.10
CA LEU A 436 -21.24 31.15 -20.78
C LEU A 436 -21.54 32.49 -21.46
N GLY A 437 -20.51 33.29 -21.76
CA GLY A 437 -20.63 34.52 -22.54
C GLY A 437 -20.63 34.32 -24.06
N LYS A 438 -20.10 33.20 -24.58
CA LYS A 438 -19.94 32.90 -26.01
C LYS A 438 -20.15 31.40 -26.30
N PRO A 439 -21.40 30.92 -26.39
CA PRO A 439 -21.69 29.49 -26.58
C PRO A 439 -21.24 28.92 -27.94
N ASP A 440 -21.10 29.77 -28.97
CA ASP A 440 -20.72 29.36 -30.33
C ASP A 440 -19.19 29.28 -30.56
N GLN A 441 -18.39 29.44 -29.51
CA GLN A 441 -16.92 29.35 -29.56
C GLN A 441 -16.44 27.99 -29.03
N HIS A 442 -15.39 27.42 -29.64
CA HIS A 442 -14.76 26.19 -29.16
C HIS A 442 -14.14 26.37 -27.76
N ALA A 443 -14.21 25.30 -26.96
CA ALA A 443 -13.76 25.26 -25.57
C ALA A 443 -12.52 24.35 -25.39
N ASP A 444 -11.32 24.94 -25.23
CA ASP A 444 -10.12 24.15 -24.92
C ASP A 444 -10.08 23.73 -23.45
N PHE A 445 -10.53 22.50 -23.19
CA PHE A 445 -10.32 21.78 -21.93
C PHE A 445 -9.19 20.72 -22.04
N VAL A 446 -8.43 20.68 -23.14
CA VAL A 446 -7.40 19.66 -23.41
C VAL A 446 -6.21 19.81 -22.46
N PHE A 447 -5.68 21.03 -22.31
CA PHE A 447 -4.61 21.30 -21.34
C PHE A 447 -5.06 21.03 -19.90
N LEU A 448 -6.27 21.46 -19.56
CA LEU A 448 -6.82 21.32 -18.20
C LEU A 448 -7.08 19.86 -17.82
N SER A 449 -7.59 19.05 -18.76
CA SER A 449 -7.74 17.60 -18.58
C SER A 449 -6.41 16.84 -18.57
N PHE A 450 -5.38 17.33 -19.27
CA PHE A 450 -4.03 16.76 -19.16
C PHE A 450 -3.46 16.98 -17.77
N GLY A 451 -3.50 18.22 -17.26
CA GLY A 451 -3.08 18.55 -15.89
C GLY A 451 -3.86 17.73 -14.84
N GLN A 452 -5.16 17.53 -15.05
CA GLN A 452 -5.98 16.67 -14.18
C GLN A 452 -5.49 15.22 -14.15
N VAL A 453 -5.22 14.60 -15.30
CA VAL A 453 -4.69 13.23 -15.37
C VAL A 453 -3.32 13.13 -14.69
N GLN A 454 -2.45 14.13 -14.81
CA GLN A 454 -1.17 14.12 -14.10
C GLN A 454 -1.33 14.29 -12.59
N PHE A 455 -2.29 15.10 -12.13
CA PHE A 455 -2.66 15.23 -10.72
C PHE A 455 -3.22 13.92 -10.16
N ASP A 456 -4.11 13.23 -10.88
CA ASP A 456 -4.68 11.95 -10.44
C ASP A 456 -3.61 10.84 -10.40
N ASN A 457 -2.69 10.81 -11.38
CA ASN A 457 -1.51 9.93 -11.37
C ASN A 457 -0.60 10.22 -10.16
N ALA A 458 -0.29 11.50 -9.90
CA ALA A 458 0.58 11.91 -8.80
C ALA A 458 -0.03 11.56 -7.44
N ILE A 459 -1.35 11.76 -7.27
CA ILE A 459 -2.09 11.34 -6.08
C ILE A 459 -2.09 9.81 -5.92
N ALA A 460 -2.31 9.04 -6.98
CA ALA A 460 -2.26 7.58 -6.90
C ALA A 460 -0.88 7.07 -6.43
N VAL A 461 0.21 7.70 -6.91
CA VAL A 461 1.57 7.42 -6.42
C VAL A 461 1.74 7.83 -4.95
N ALA A 462 1.26 9.01 -4.54
CA ALA A 462 1.35 9.45 -3.14
C ALA A 462 0.58 8.51 -2.18
N VAL A 463 -0.60 8.03 -2.57
CA VAL A 463 -1.39 7.04 -1.82
C VAL A 463 -0.63 5.72 -1.73
N PHE A 464 -0.06 5.21 -2.83
CA PHE A 464 0.74 3.98 -2.83
C PHE A 464 1.96 4.07 -1.91
N LEU A 465 2.71 5.18 -1.98
CA LEU A 465 3.85 5.44 -1.09
C LEU A 465 3.42 5.57 0.38
N ALA A 466 2.25 6.15 0.65
CA ALA A 466 1.68 6.23 1.99
C ALA A 466 1.31 4.85 2.57
N TRP A 467 0.73 3.95 1.77
CA TRP A 467 0.51 2.55 2.18
C TRP A 467 1.83 1.82 2.46
N ILE A 468 2.88 2.04 1.66
CA ILE A 468 4.23 1.49 1.94
C ILE A 468 4.82 2.06 3.24
N LYS A 469 4.62 3.35 3.55
CA LYS A 469 5.09 3.97 4.80
C LYS A 469 4.54 3.28 6.06
N ILE A 470 3.40 2.58 6.00
CA ILE A 470 2.89 1.79 7.14
C ILE A 470 3.91 0.71 7.59
N PHE A 471 4.73 0.16 6.69
CA PHE A 471 5.78 -0.79 7.06
C PHE A 471 6.86 -0.19 8.00
N LYS A 472 7.09 1.14 7.97
CA LYS A 472 7.94 1.87 8.92
C LYS A 472 7.43 1.70 10.37
N TYR A 473 6.11 1.61 10.55
CA TYR A 473 5.45 1.49 11.85
C TYR A 473 5.03 0.06 12.20
N ILE A 474 5.02 -0.89 11.24
CA ILE A 474 4.78 -2.32 11.51
C ILE A 474 6.08 -3.05 11.93
N SER A 475 7.25 -2.42 11.80
CA SER A 475 8.57 -2.95 12.20
C SER A 475 8.79 -3.10 13.73
N PHE A 476 7.73 -3.23 14.53
CA PHE A 476 7.80 -3.69 15.92
C PHE A 476 7.57 -5.19 16.07
N ASN A 477 7.08 -5.87 15.02
CA ASN A 477 7.03 -7.33 14.99
C ASN A 477 8.38 -7.90 14.53
N LYS A 478 8.98 -8.78 15.35
CA LYS A 478 10.27 -9.44 15.06
C LYS A 478 10.31 -10.12 13.69
N THR A 479 9.20 -10.70 13.20
CA THR A 479 9.14 -11.34 11.87
C THR A 479 9.19 -10.33 10.72
N MET A 480 8.56 -9.16 10.87
CA MET A 480 8.58 -8.09 9.87
C MET A 480 9.92 -7.36 9.86
N THR A 481 10.54 -7.18 11.02
CA THR A 481 11.90 -6.65 11.14
C THR A 481 12.94 -7.61 10.57
N GLN A 482 12.75 -8.92 10.71
CA GLN A 482 13.57 -9.93 10.01
C GLN A 482 13.46 -9.75 8.48
N LEU A 483 12.25 -9.68 7.92
CA LEU A 483 12.05 -9.49 6.48
C LEU A 483 12.68 -8.17 5.97
N SER A 484 12.41 -7.06 6.65
CA SER A 484 12.98 -5.74 6.33
C SER A 484 14.51 -5.74 6.40
N SER A 485 15.08 -6.37 7.44
CA SER A 485 16.53 -6.52 7.61
C SER A 485 17.16 -7.39 6.53
N THR A 486 16.52 -8.50 6.14
CA THR A 486 17.02 -9.34 5.03
C THR A 486 17.10 -8.60 3.71
N LEU A 487 16.04 -7.87 3.36
CA LEU A 487 16.00 -7.08 2.13
C LEU A 487 17.03 -5.94 2.17
N GLY A 488 17.19 -5.27 3.32
CA GLY A 488 18.19 -4.23 3.50
C GLY A 488 19.65 -4.73 3.47
N LYS A 489 19.91 -5.94 3.99
CA LYS A 489 21.24 -6.57 4.00
C LYS A 489 21.60 -7.10 2.60
N CYS A 490 20.68 -7.76 1.89
CA CYS A 490 20.91 -8.27 0.54
C CYS A 490 20.86 -7.20 -0.56
N ALA A 491 20.32 -6.00 -0.27
CA ALA A 491 20.14 -4.93 -1.27
C ALA A 491 21.41 -4.57 -2.04
N LYS A 492 22.58 -4.61 -1.38
CA LYS A 492 23.87 -4.31 -2.03
C LYS A 492 24.26 -5.36 -3.07
N ASP A 493 24.15 -6.64 -2.70
CA ASP A 493 24.58 -7.74 -3.56
C ASP A 493 23.54 -8.00 -4.67
N LEU A 494 22.26 -7.79 -4.35
CA LEU A 494 21.19 -7.69 -5.35
C LEU A 494 21.41 -6.53 -6.32
N ALA A 495 21.85 -5.35 -5.89
CA ALA A 495 22.18 -4.25 -6.80
C ALA A 495 23.36 -4.59 -7.72
N GLY A 496 24.37 -5.32 -7.22
CA GLY A 496 25.45 -5.87 -8.05
C GLY A 496 24.94 -6.87 -9.10
N PHE A 497 24.10 -7.81 -8.69
CA PHE A 497 23.45 -8.77 -9.61
C PHE A 497 22.53 -8.08 -10.62
N ALA A 498 21.78 -7.05 -10.23
CA ALA A 498 20.88 -6.31 -11.11
C ALA A 498 21.61 -5.68 -12.31
N VAL A 499 22.86 -5.23 -12.12
CA VAL A 499 23.69 -4.75 -13.24
C VAL A 499 23.97 -5.89 -14.24
N MET A 500 24.31 -7.09 -13.77
CA MET A 500 24.52 -8.26 -14.64
C MET A 500 23.23 -8.67 -15.36
N PHE A 501 22.10 -8.67 -14.65
CA PHE A 501 20.77 -8.92 -15.23
C PHE A 501 20.47 -7.90 -16.34
N PHE A 502 20.63 -6.59 -16.09
CA PHE A 502 20.30 -5.57 -17.09
C PHE A 502 21.25 -5.58 -18.30
N ILE A 503 22.52 -5.96 -18.17
CA ILE A 503 23.42 -6.15 -19.32
C ILE A 503 22.87 -7.23 -20.26
N ILE A 504 22.49 -8.39 -19.71
CA ILE A 504 21.92 -9.51 -20.51
C ILE A 504 20.55 -9.11 -21.07
N PHE A 505 19.69 -8.52 -20.25
CA PHE A 505 18.33 -8.13 -20.64
C PHE A 505 18.32 -7.06 -21.73
N LEU A 506 19.20 -6.05 -21.67
CA LEU A 506 19.35 -5.03 -22.70
C LEU A 506 19.98 -5.58 -23.98
N ALA A 507 20.91 -6.54 -23.90
CA ALA A 507 21.43 -7.24 -25.07
C ALA A 507 20.32 -8.02 -25.80
N PHE A 508 19.46 -8.76 -25.07
CA PHE A 508 18.28 -9.39 -25.65
C PHE A 508 17.24 -8.38 -26.15
N THR A 509 17.09 -7.22 -25.50
CA THR A 509 16.19 -6.13 -25.95
C THR A 509 16.65 -5.60 -27.31
N GLN A 510 17.94 -5.31 -27.45
CA GLN A 510 18.53 -4.83 -28.70
C GLN A 510 18.49 -5.90 -29.80
N LEU A 511 18.76 -7.17 -29.46
CA LEU A 511 18.67 -8.28 -30.40
C LEU A 511 17.23 -8.48 -30.90
N GLY A 512 16.24 -8.44 -30.01
CA GLY A 512 14.82 -8.57 -30.38
C GLY A 512 14.33 -7.40 -31.23
N TYR A 513 14.72 -6.17 -30.89
CA TYR A 513 14.44 -4.97 -31.67
C TYR A 513 15.01 -5.07 -33.10
N LEU A 514 16.27 -5.50 -33.25
CA LEU A 514 16.94 -5.62 -34.55
C LEU A 514 16.46 -6.81 -35.40
N LEU A 515 16.00 -7.91 -34.78
CA LEU A 515 15.50 -9.09 -35.50
C LEU A 515 14.02 -8.99 -35.88
N PHE A 516 13.18 -8.42 -35.02
CA PHE A 516 11.72 -8.52 -35.13
C PHE A 516 11.01 -7.17 -35.25
N GLY A 517 11.66 -6.04 -34.97
CA GLY A 517 11.02 -4.72 -34.94
C GLY A 517 10.45 -4.21 -36.28
N THR A 518 10.83 -4.83 -37.40
CA THR A 518 10.27 -4.56 -38.73
C THR A 518 8.98 -5.34 -39.04
N GLN A 519 8.63 -6.35 -38.24
CA GLN A 519 7.49 -7.25 -38.51
C GLN A 519 6.54 -7.42 -37.32
N VAL A 520 7.05 -7.43 -36.08
CA VAL A 520 6.28 -7.69 -34.86
C VAL A 520 6.05 -6.39 -34.11
N LYS A 521 4.78 -5.99 -33.94
CA LYS A 521 4.40 -4.73 -33.26
C LYS A 521 5.00 -4.62 -31.85
N ASP A 522 5.07 -5.72 -31.12
CA ASP A 522 5.63 -5.78 -29.77
C ASP A 522 7.16 -5.61 -29.70
N PHE A 523 7.86 -5.61 -30.84
CA PHE A 523 9.27 -5.22 -30.96
C PHE A 523 9.48 -3.93 -31.79
N SER A 524 8.42 -3.24 -32.22
CA SER A 524 8.48 -2.07 -33.11
C SER A 524 9.29 -0.88 -32.57
N ASN A 525 9.40 -0.76 -31.25
CA ASN A 525 10.12 0.29 -30.54
C ASN A 525 11.03 -0.33 -29.50
N PHE A 526 12.20 0.26 -29.23
CA PHE A 526 13.12 -0.24 -28.19
C PHE A 526 12.45 -0.26 -26.80
N LYS A 527 11.69 0.79 -26.46
CA LYS A 527 10.89 0.86 -25.22
C LYS A 527 9.83 -0.25 -25.14
N GLN A 528 9.15 -0.55 -26.26
CA GLN A 528 8.13 -1.61 -26.27
C GLN A 528 8.80 -2.99 -26.18
N SER A 529 9.87 -3.23 -26.93
CA SER A 529 10.70 -4.45 -26.87
C SER A 529 11.14 -4.79 -25.45
N PHE A 530 11.57 -3.78 -24.68
CA PHE A 530 11.96 -3.92 -23.28
C PHE A 530 10.79 -4.41 -22.39
N PHE A 531 9.58 -3.84 -22.56
CA PHE A 531 8.39 -4.31 -21.84
C PHE A 531 7.90 -5.68 -22.33
N THR A 532 8.03 -5.98 -23.62
CA THR A 532 7.70 -7.29 -24.20
C THR A 532 8.55 -8.41 -23.60
N LEU A 533 9.86 -8.17 -23.38
CA LEU A 533 10.70 -9.12 -22.66
C LEU A 533 10.30 -9.31 -21.19
N PHE A 534 9.78 -8.28 -20.51
CA PHE A 534 9.17 -8.45 -19.19
C PHE A 534 7.85 -9.24 -19.23
N ARG A 535 7.01 -9.06 -20.25
CA ARG A 535 5.80 -9.87 -20.47
C ARG A 535 6.14 -11.35 -20.69
N ILE A 536 7.19 -11.64 -21.47
CA ILE A 536 7.71 -13.01 -21.67
C ILE A 536 8.16 -13.65 -20.33
N ILE A 537 8.83 -12.90 -19.43
CA ILE A 537 9.18 -13.41 -18.08
C ILE A 537 7.93 -13.79 -17.27
N LEU A 538 6.83 -13.04 -17.43
CA LEU A 538 5.55 -13.30 -16.77
C LEU A 538 4.71 -14.41 -17.46
N GLY A 539 5.18 -14.95 -18.59
CA GLY A 539 4.47 -15.97 -19.37
C GLY A 539 3.46 -15.43 -20.40
N ASP A 540 3.40 -14.11 -20.61
CA ASP A 540 2.54 -13.45 -21.61
C ASP A 540 3.37 -13.16 -22.88
N PHE A 541 3.18 -13.99 -23.91
CA PHE A 541 3.91 -13.88 -25.18
C PHE A 541 3.13 -14.44 -26.36
N ASN A 542 3.27 -13.82 -27.53
CA ASN A 542 2.76 -14.37 -28.79
C ASN A 542 3.92 -15.03 -29.57
N PHE A 543 4.04 -16.35 -29.45
CA PHE A 543 5.09 -17.12 -30.13
C PHE A 543 4.87 -17.20 -31.64
N ASP A 544 3.62 -17.30 -32.09
CA ASP A 544 3.26 -17.48 -33.51
C ASP A 544 3.74 -16.30 -34.37
N GLN A 545 3.60 -15.06 -33.88
CA GLN A 545 4.14 -13.87 -34.54
C GLN A 545 5.67 -13.87 -34.59
N LEU A 546 6.34 -14.50 -33.63
CA LEU A 546 7.80 -14.57 -33.55
C LEU A 546 8.37 -15.62 -34.51
N GLU A 547 7.75 -16.80 -34.62
CA GLU A 547 8.11 -17.80 -35.64
C GLU A 547 7.76 -17.29 -37.06
N ALA A 548 6.60 -16.64 -37.23
CA ALA A 548 6.21 -16.07 -38.53
C ALA A 548 7.19 -15.00 -39.02
N ALA A 549 7.69 -14.13 -38.11
CA ALA A 549 8.67 -13.10 -38.46
C ALA A 549 10.05 -13.67 -38.81
N ASN A 550 10.51 -14.71 -38.10
CA ASN A 550 11.70 -15.48 -38.50
C ASN A 550 11.65 -16.92 -37.97
N ARG A 551 11.36 -17.87 -38.87
CA ARG A 551 11.17 -19.29 -38.53
C ARG A 551 12.37 -19.99 -37.88
N VAL A 552 13.58 -19.45 -38.03
CA VAL A 552 14.80 -20.01 -37.44
C VAL A 552 15.23 -19.20 -36.22
N LEU A 553 15.36 -17.88 -36.36
CA LEU A 553 15.87 -17.02 -35.28
C LEU A 553 14.84 -16.73 -34.19
N GLY A 554 13.53 -16.75 -34.49
CA GLY A 554 12.45 -16.58 -33.52
C GLY A 554 12.47 -17.65 -32.41
N PRO A 555 12.35 -18.95 -32.77
CA PRO A 555 12.44 -20.04 -31.79
C PRO A 555 13.78 -20.06 -31.04
N ILE A 556 14.91 -19.83 -31.72
CA ILE A 556 16.24 -19.80 -31.09
C ILE A 556 16.35 -18.63 -30.08
N PHE A 557 15.90 -17.43 -30.45
CA PHE A 557 15.87 -16.27 -29.57
C PHE A 557 15.02 -16.53 -28.32
N PHE A 558 13.81 -17.08 -28.50
CA PHE A 558 12.90 -17.38 -27.41
C PHE A 558 13.47 -18.42 -26.44
N ILE A 559 13.97 -19.55 -26.96
CA ILE A 559 14.55 -20.63 -26.14
C ILE A 559 15.78 -20.12 -25.38
N LEU A 560 16.66 -19.34 -26.01
CA LEU A 560 17.83 -18.77 -25.33
C LEU A 560 17.44 -17.74 -24.26
N PHE A 561 16.49 -16.85 -24.55
CA PHE A 561 16.00 -15.86 -23.58
C PHE A 561 15.38 -16.54 -22.35
N VAL A 562 14.46 -17.48 -22.55
CA VAL A 562 13.85 -18.26 -21.46
C VAL A 562 14.92 -19.03 -20.69
N PHE A 563 15.88 -19.67 -21.37
CA PHE A 563 16.94 -20.41 -20.69
C PHE A 563 17.80 -19.53 -19.77
N PHE A 564 18.34 -18.42 -20.29
CA PHE A 564 19.19 -17.54 -19.49
C PHE A 564 18.40 -16.83 -18.39
N VAL A 565 17.23 -16.28 -18.70
CA VAL A 565 16.50 -15.46 -17.72
C VAL A 565 15.80 -16.32 -16.67
N PHE A 566 15.11 -17.39 -17.08
CA PHE A 566 14.33 -18.22 -16.14
C PHE A 566 15.22 -19.19 -15.36
N PHE A 567 16.07 -19.99 -16.03
CA PHE A 567 16.85 -21.02 -15.33
C PHE A 567 18.14 -20.51 -14.69
N VAL A 568 18.74 -19.42 -15.17
CA VAL A 568 19.97 -18.85 -14.57
C VAL A 568 19.66 -17.64 -13.69
N LEU A 569 19.05 -16.59 -14.23
CA LEU A 569 18.94 -15.31 -13.53
C LEU A 569 17.92 -15.34 -12.37
N ILE A 570 16.72 -15.90 -12.55
CA ILE A 570 15.74 -16.02 -11.44
C ILE A 570 16.27 -16.94 -10.32
N ASN A 571 16.91 -18.05 -10.66
CA ASN A 571 17.49 -18.95 -9.66
C ASN A 571 18.66 -18.30 -8.88
N MET A 572 19.50 -17.50 -9.53
CA MET A 572 20.55 -16.74 -8.85
C MET A 572 19.96 -15.66 -7.92
N PHE A 573 18.92 -14.95 -8.35
CA PHE A 573 18.19 -13.98 -7.53
C PHE A 573 17.61 -14.63 -6.26
N LEU A 574 16.96 -15.79 -6.39
CA LEU A 574 16.41 -16.54 -5.26
C LEU A 574 17.52 -17.06 -4.32
N ALA A 575 18.65 -17.50 -4.86
CA ALA A 575 19.78 -17.97 -4.06
C ALA A 575 20.35 -16.87 -3.15
N ILE A 576 20.59 -15.67 -3.69
CA ILE A 576 21.09 -14.51 -2.92
C ILE A 576 20.13 -14.17 -1.76
N ILE A 577 18.83 -14.09 -2.05
CA ILE A 577 17.83 -13.76 -1.03
C ILE A 577 17.73 -14.85 0.04
N ASN A 578 17.78 -16.14 -0.35
CA ASN A 578 17.68 -17.25 0.59
C ASN A 578 18.91 -17.37 1.52
N ASP A 579 20.10 -17.04 1.02
CA ASP A 579 21.33 -17.04 1.81
C ASP A 579 21.29 -15.93 2.88
N THR A 580 21.05 -14.67 2.47
CA THR A 580 20.91 -13.56 3.43
C THR A 580 19.70 -13.75 4.37
N TYR A 581 18.61 -14.37 3.90
CA TYR A 581 17.48 -14.73 4.77
C TYR A 581 17.89 -15.72 5.87
N SER A 582 18.69 -16.73 5.51
CA SER A 582 19.21 -17.72 6.46
C SER A 582 20.20 -17.11 7.45
N GLU A 583 21.05 -16.21 6.98
CA GLU A 583 22.03 -15.48 7.80
C GLU A 583 21.34 -14.58 8.84
N VAL A 584 20.42 -13.70 8.43
CA VAL A 584 19.68 -12.81 9.37
C VAL A 584 18.77 -13.61 10.31
N LYS A 585 18.24 -14.76 9.86
CA LYS A 585 17.50 -15.68 10.74
C LYS A 585 18.41 -16.23 11.86
N GLY A 586 19.69 -16.46 11.58
CA GLY A 586 20.72 -16.77 12.58
C GLY A 586 21.01 -15.58 13.51
N ASP A 587 21.27 -14.40 12.94
CA ASP A 587 21.51 -13.16 13.72
C ASP A 587 20.37 -12.87 14.70
N MET A 588 19.12 -12.97 14.25
CA MET A 588 17.93 -12.72 15.08
C MET A 588 17.55 -13.87 16.03
N ALA A 589 18.14 -15.06 15.87
CA ALA A 589 18.05 -16.12 16.89
C ALA A 589 19.04 -15.86 18.06
N ASN A 590 20.20 -15.27 17.76
CA ASN A 590 21.21 -14.89 18.76
C ASN A 590 20.85 -13.61 19.52
N GLN A 591 20.07 -12.70 18.93
CA GLN A 591 19.51 -11.55 19.62
C GLN A 591 18.42 -11.97 20.61
N LYS A 592 18.63 -11.64 21.90
CA LYS A 592 17.60 -11.73 22.95
C LYS A 592 16.32 -11.05 22.46
N ASN A 593 15.17 -11.70 22.64
CA ASN A 593 13.88 -11.13 22.23
C ASN A 593 13.72 -9.72 22.80
N GLU A 594 13.56 -8.75 21.89
CA GLU A 594 13.18 -7.39 22.24
C GLU A 594 11.76 -7.41 22.83
N PHE A 595 11.48 -6.52 23.78
CA PHE A 595 10.22 -6.54 24.51
C PHE A 595 9.05 -6.36 23.54
N GLU A 596 8.25 -7.42 23.35
CA GLU A 596 7.16 -7.36 22.38
C GLU A 596 6.09 -6.36 22.82
N ILE A 597 5.42 -5.76 21.84
CA ILE A 597 4.18 -5.00 22.06
C ILE A 597 3.15 -5.86 22.83
N THR A 598 3.18 -7.18 22.61
CA THR A 598 2.47 -8.22 23.39
C THR A 598 2.69 -8.07 24.90
N ASP A 599 3.95 -7.95 25.35
CA ASP A 599 4.29 -7.82 26.78
C ASP A 599 3.94 -6.43 27.34
N TYR A 600 4.00 -5.37 26.53
CA TYR A 600 3.56 -4.04 26.96
C TYR A 600 2.04 -3.97 27.14
N PHE A 601 1.26 -4.46 26.16
CA PHE A 601 -0.20 -4.55 26.31
C PHE A 601 -0.61 -5.50 27.42
N LYS A 602 0.06 -6.65 27.56
CA LYS A 602 -0.15 -7.59 28.67
C LYS A 602 0.08 -6.89 30.02
N ARG A 603 1.21 -6.20 30.22
CA ARG A 603 1.45 -5.41 31.44
C ARG A 603 0.43 -4.28 31.66
N GLY A 604 -0.03 -3.63 30.59
CA GLY A 604 -1.07 -2.60 30.66
C GLY A 604 -2.41 -3.17 31.11
N TYR A 605 -2.79 -4.32 30.55
CA TYR A 605 -3.97 -5.10 30.88
C TYR A 605 -3.88 -5.68 32.30
N ASP A 606 -2.79 -6.34 32.68
CA ASP A 606 -2.53 -6.86 34.03
C ASP A 606 -2.63 -5.73 35.08
N LYS A 607 -2.19 -4.51 34.75
CA LYS A 607 -2.28 -3.29 35.58
C LYS A 607 -3.67 -2.64 35.61
N MET A 608 -4.56 -3.01 34.70
CA MET A 608 -5.99 -2.69 34.73
C MET A 608 -6.76 -3.77 35.50
N LEU A 609 -6.50 -5.04 35.23
CA LEU A 609 -7.06 -6.21 35.90
C LEU A 609 -6.78 -6.18 37.41
N SER A 610 -5.53 -5.91 37.82
CA SER A 610 -5.17 -5.75 39.24
C SER A 610 -5.84 -4.54 39.92
N LYS A 611 -6.17 -3.48 39.18
CA LYS A 611 -6.98 -2.36 39.72
C LYS A 611 -8.45 -2.73 39.89
N LEU A 612 -9.00 -3.54 39.00
CA LEU A 612 -10.36 -4.08 39.13
C LEU A 612 -10.43 -5.09 40.28
N HIS A 613 -9.44 -5.99 40.39
CA HIS A 613 -9.27 -6.92 41.51
C HIS A 613 -9.23 -6.16 42.85
N PHE A 614 -8.39 -5.13 42.99
CA PHE A 614 -8.31 -4.31 44.22
C PHE A 614 -9.63 -3.58 44.56
N LYS A 615 -10.42 -3.16 43.55
CA LYS A 615 -11.76 -2.61 43.79
C LYS A 615 -12.75 -3.69 44.26
N HIS A 616 -12.75 -4.86 43.61
CA HIS A 616 -13.59 -5.99 43.97
C HIS A 616 -13.27 -6.48 45.39
N ASP A 617 -11.99 -6.61 45.75
CA ASP A 617 -11.54 -6.98 47.09
C ASP A 617 -12.02 -5.96 48.14
N LYS A 618 -11.87 -4.65 47.88
CA LYS A 618 -12.39 -3.61 48.78
C LYS A 618 -13.90 -3.75 49.01
N ILE A 619 -14.69 -4.04 47.97
CA ILE A 619 -16.15 -4.27 48.12
C ILE A 619 -16.44 -5.56 48.89
N VAL A 620 -15.71 -6.64 48.63
CA VAL A 620 -15.87 -7.93 49.32
C VAL A 620 -15.49 -7.85 50.79
N ASP A 621 -14.46 -7.09 51.16
CA ASP A 621 -14.05 -6.95 52.56
C ASP A 621 -14.96 -6.01 53.35
N ILE A 622 -15.54 -4.97 52.73
CA ILE A 622 -16.64 -4.19 53.30
C ILE A 622 -17.89 -5.07 53.49
N GLN A 623 -18.25 -5.88 52.48
CA GLN A 623 -19.39 -6.80 52.58
C GLN A 623 -19.21 -7.85 53.68
N LYS A 624 -17.98 -8.36 53.89
CA LYS A 624 -17.67 -9.27 55.00
C LYS A 624 -17.71 -8.56 56.36
N ALA A 625 -17.23 -7.31 56.47
CA ALA A 625 -17.34 -6.54 57.70
C ALA A 625 -18.80 -6.44 58.14
N LEU A 626 -19.72 -6.23 57.19
CA LEU A 626 -21.18 -6.19 57.42
C LEU A 626 -21.80 -7.56 57.78
N GLN A 627 -20.99 -8.61 57.88
CA GLN A 627 -21.37 -9.95 58.32
C GLN A 627 -20.55 -10.44 59.53
N THR A 628 -19.60 -9.64 60.03
CA THR A 628 -18.72 -10.00 61.16
C THR A 628 -18.50 -8.87 62.17
N ALA A 629 -19.04 -7.67 61.94
CA ALA A 629 -18.93 -6.54 62.86
C ALA A 629 -19.89 -6.63 64.05
N ASP A 630 -21.04 -7.30 63.91
CA ASP A 630 -21.98 -7.58 65.01
C ASP A 630 -21.31 -8.56 66.01
N ILE A 631 -20.70 -7.99 67.05
CA ILE A 631 -19.97 -8.72 68.10
C ILE A 631 -20.88 -9.00 69.31
N ASN A 632 -21.88 -8.15 69.51
CA ASN A 632 -22.80 -8.17 70.65
C ASN A 632 -24.06 -9.04 70.41
N ASN A 633 -24.35 -9.37 69.14
CA ASN A 633 -25.43 -10.22 68.64
C ASN A 633 -26.85 -9.61 68.76
N ASP A 634 -26.96 -8.27 68.75
CA ASP A 634 -28.23 -7.52 68.83
C ASP A 634 -28.83 -7.11 67.47
N LYS A 635 -28.11 -7.36 66.37
CA LYS A 635 -28.42 -7.05 64.95
C LYS A 635 -28.22 -5.61 64.51
N GLN A 636 -27.75 -4.72 65.38
CA GLN A 636 -27.35 -3.37 65.00
C GLN A 636 -25.82 -3.33 64.81
N VAL A 637 -25.34 -2.38 64.00
CA VAL A 637 -23.90 -2.25 63.71
C VAL A 637 -23.44 -0.85 64.08
N ASP A 638 -22.95 -0.73 65.31
CA ASP A 638 -22.36 0.49 65.87
C ASP A 638 -21.14 0.94 65.06
N PHE A 639 -21.00 2.27 64.91
CA PHE A 639 -19.84 2.87 64.24
C PHE A 639 -18.49 2.37 64.78
N ASP A 640 -18.35 2.17 66.09
CA ASP A 640 -17.07 1.75 66.69
C ASP A 640 -16.79 0.24 66.54
N GLU A 641 -17.81 -0.63 66.52
CA GLU A 641 -17.63 -2.07 66.19
C GLU A 641 -17.23 -2.22 64.71
N TRP A 642 -17.97 -1.55 63.81
CA TRP A 642 -17.67 -1.45 62.37
C TRP A 642 -16.26 -0.93 62.10
N ARG A 643 -15.87 0.16 62.76
CA ARG A 643 -14.56 0.77 62.65
C ARG A 643 -13.47 -0.15 63.17
N GLN A 644 -13.69 -0.89 64.26
CA GLN A 644 -12.70 -1.82 64.78
C GLN A 644 -12.39 -2.93 63.76
N ASP A 645 -13.40 -3.56 63.18
CA ASP A 645 -13.19 -4.63 62.18
C ASP A 645 -12.51 -4.10 60.90
N LEU A 646 -13.02 -3.03 60.27
CA LEU A 646 -12.39 -2.44 59.08
C LEU A 646 -10.96 -1.94 59.32
N LYS A 647 -10.64 -1.49 60.55
CA LYS A 647 -9.28 -1.07 60.92
C LYS A 647 -8.33 -2.26 61.06
N THR A 648 -8.79 -3.45 61.48
CA THR A 648 -7.97 -4.67 61.37
C THR A 648 -7.72 -5.09 59.92
N ARG A 649 -8.66 -4.78 59.01
CA ARG A 649 -8.51 -4.96 57.56
C ARG A 649 -7.66 -3.87 56.88
N GLY A 650 -7.12 -2.91 57.64
CA GLY A 650 -6.17 -1.90 57.16
C GLY A 650 -6.78 -0.66 56.52
N TYR A 651 -8.09 -0.40 56.69
CA TYR A 651 -8.72 0.84 56.24
C TYR A 651 -8.33 2.02 57.16
N ALA A 652 -8.22 3.22 56.59
CA ALA A 652 -7.95 4.43 57.35
C ALA A 652 -9.23 4.98 57.99
N ASP A 653 -9.15 5.52 59.21
CA ASP A 653 -10.31 6.03 59.96
C ASP A 653 -11.20 7.00 59.13
N GLY A 654 -10.59 7.88 58.34
CA GLY A 654 -11.33 8.82 57.48
C GLY A 654 -11.93 8.20 56.20
N GLU A 655 -11.47 7.03 55.74
CA GLU A 655 -12.19 6.25 54.72
C GLU A 655 -13.42 5.56 55.35
N ILE A 656 -13.31 5.09 56.59
CA ILE A 656 -14.39 4.43 57.33
C ILE A 656 -15.51 5.43 57.67
N GLU A 657 -15.15 6.59 58.23
CA GLU A 657 -16.09 7.66 58.60
C GLU A 657 -16.86 8.20 57.39
N ALA A 658 -16.17 8.41 56.26
CA ALA A 658 -16.80 8.87 55.01
C ALA A 658 -17.63 7.78 54.29
N LEU A 659 -17.39 6.49 54.58
CA LEU A 659 -18.23 5.39 54.09
C LEU A 659 -19.49 5.26 54.94
N PHE A 660 -19.37 5.34 56.26
CA PHE A 660 -20.49 5.21 57.20
C PHE A 660 -21.48 6.37 57.04
N ALA A 661 -21.01 7.61 57.08
CA ALA A 661 -21.81 8.83 56.87
C ALA A 661 -22.34 9.04 55.44
N LYS A 662 -22.26 8.01 54.58
CA LYS A 662 -22.93 7.92 53.27
C LYS A 662 -24.19 7.03 53.33
N TYR A 663 -24.28 6.15 54.33
CA TYR A 663 -25.36 5.17 54.49
C TYR A 663 -26.19 5.39 55.75
N ASP A 664 -25.59 5.95 56.80
CA ASP A 664 -26.22 6.66 57.93
C ASP A 664 -26.96 7.92 57.41
N ILE A 665 -28.30 7.93 57.50
CA ILE A 665 -29.18 8.95 56.92
C ILE A 665 -29.76 9.89 57.98
N ASP A 666 -30.02 9.40 59.20
CA ASP A 666 -30.61 10.19 60.28
C ASP A 666 -29.58 10.79 61.26
N GLY A 667 -28.34 10.29 61.26
CA GLY A 667 -27.21 10.80 62.02
C GLY A 667 -27.01 10.19 63.40
N ASP A 668 -27.68 9.08 63.74
CA ASP A 668 -27.62 8.49 65.09
C ASP A 668 -26.32 7.71 65.40
N ARG A 669 -25.54 7.35 64.36
CA ARG A 669 -24.28 6.59 64.36
C ARG A 669 -24.39 5.06 64.49
N VAL A 670 -25.55 4.50 64.19
CA VAL A 670 -25.83 3.06 64.16
C VAL A 670 -26.41 2.71 62.79
N LEU A 671 -25.89 1.69 62.11
CA LEU A 671 -26.51 1.22 60.85
C LEU A 671 -27.69 0.29 61.17
N ASP A 672 -28.91 0.74 60.89
CA ASP A 672 -30.15 -0.01 61.10
C ASP A 672 -30.39 -1.13 60.04
N GLU A 673 -31.43 -1.95 60.20
CA GLU A 673 -31.68 -3.08 59.29
C GLU A 673 -32.11 -2.65 57.87
N GLU A 674 -32.60 -1.42 57.67
CA GLU A 674 -32.94 -0.88 56.36
C GLU A 674 -31.73 -0.23 55.67
N GLU A 675 -30.90 0.49 56.42
CA GLU A 675 -29.64 1.09 55.97
C GLU A 675 -28.57 0.04 55.66
N GLN A 676 -28.39 -0.96 56.52
CA GLN A 676 -27.55 -2.13 56.25
C GLN A 676 -27.99 -2.82 54.95
N ARG A 677 -29.30 -3.01 54.75
CA ARG A 677 -29.88 -3.66 53.57
C ARG A 677 -29.70 -2.82 52.31
N LYS A 678 -29.83 -1.49 52.41
CA LYS A 678 -29.57 -0.51 51.34
C LYS A 678 -28.08 -0.50 50.95
N MET A 679 -27.18 -0.44 51.92
CA MET A 679 -25.73 -0.51 51.73
C MET A 679 -25.32 -1.85 51.10
N LEU A 680 -25.89 -2.96 51.55
CA LEU A 680 -25.66 -4.29 50.99
C LEU A 680 -26.17 -4.41 49.54
N SER A 681 -27.30 -3.78 49.19
CA SER A 681 -27.77 -3.70 47.80
C SER A 681 -26.80 -2.90 46.93
N ASP A 682 -26.44 -1.67 47.36
CA ASP A 682 -25.47 -0.80 46.69
C ASP A 682 -24.14 -1.52 46.40
N LEU A 683 -23.64 -2.31 47.37
CA LEU A 683 -22.41 -3.08 47.25
C LEU A 683 -22.58 -4.31 46.33
N ASN A 684 -23.71 -4.99 46.37
CA ASN A 684 -24.01 -6.11 45.47
C ASN A 684 -24.14 -5.65 44.00
N ASP A 685 -24.77 -4.51 43.74
CA ASP A 685 -24.91 -3.95 42.40
C ASP A 685 -23.53 -3.48 41.85
N GLN A 686 -22.73 -2.81 42.68
CA GLN A 686 -21.35 -2.44 42.32
C GLN A 686 -20.48 -3.68 42.06
N LYS A 687 -20.62 -4.74 42.85
CA LYS A 687 -19.93 -6.03 42.69
C LYS A 687 -20.36 -6.76 41.42
N ALA A 688 -21.66 -6.76 41.10
CA ALA A 688 -22.19 -7.34 39.87
C ALA A 688 -21.68 -6.60 38.63
N ALA A 689 -21.62 -5.26 38.68
CA ALA A 689 -21.03 -4.44 37.62
C ALA A 689 -19.52 -4.73 37.43
N LEU A 690 -18.75 -4.80 38.53
CA LEU A 690 -17.31 -5.13 38.49
C LEU A 690 -17.03 -6.53 37.98
N ASN A 691 -17.83 -7.53 38.39
CA ASN A 691 -17.68 -8.90 37.90
C ASN A 691 -18.04 -9.01 36.41
N LYS A 692 -19.02 -8.23 35.93
CA LYS A 692 -19.33 -8.14 34.51
C LYS A 692 -18.18 -7.49 33.71
N GLU A 693 -17.62 -6.39 34.21
CA GLU A 693 -16.44 -5.74 33.61
C GLU A 693 -15.23 -6.70 33.57
N TYR A 694 -15.02 -7.48 34.63
CA TYR A 694 -13.99 -8.52 34.70
C TYR A 694 -14.22 -9.66 33.70
N ASP A 695 -15.43 -10.23 33.65
CA ASP A 695 -15.80 -11.30 32.72
C ASP A 695 -15.68 -10.85 31.26
N ASP A 696 -16.10 -9.63 30.94
CA ASP A 696 -16.00 -9.06 29.58
C ASP A 696 -14.54 -8.76 29.18
N LEU A 697 -13.62 -8.59 30.14
CA LEU A 697 -12.18 -8.50 29.90
C LEU A 697 -11.51 -9.88 29.74
N ASP A 698 -11.79 -10.88 30.60
CA ASP A 698 -11.22 -12.24 30.45
C ASP A 698 -11.59 -12.88 29.10
N LYS A 699 -12.81 -12.59 28.61
CA LYS A 699 -13.26 -12.97 27.26
C LYS A 699 -12.39 -12.36 26.14
N MET A 700 -11.84 -11.16 26.31
CA MET A 700 -10.91 -10.55 25.34
C MET A 700 -9.51 -11.18 25.39
N GLN A 701 -9.12 -11.78 26.52
CA GLN A 701 -7.79 -12.37 26.69
C GLN A 701 -7.68 -13.80 26.12
N ARG A 702 -8.81 -14.48 25.88
CA ARG A 702 -8.86 -15.79 25.24
C ARG A 702 -9.04 -15.65 23.72
N PRO A 703 -8.07 -16.01 22.87
CA PRO A 703 -8.34 -16.15 21.44
C PRO A 703 -9.41 -17.24 21.20
N GLU A 704 -10.17 -17.14 20.10
CA GLU A 704 -11.20 -18.12 19.72
C GLU A 704 -10.62 -19.46 19.20
N SER A 705 -9.76 -20.07 20.00
CA SER A 705 -9.30 -21.45 19.88
C SER A 705 -9.46 -22.14 21.24
N VAL A 706 -10.39 -23.10 21.31
CA VAL A 706 -10.67 -23.97 22.48
C VAL A 706 -11.40 -23.29 23.66
N ALA A 707 -12.66 -22.84 23.46
CA ALA A 707 -13.56 -22.47 24.56
C ALA A 707 -15.08 -22.60 24.26
N ARG A 708 -15.63 -23.82 24.16
CA ARG A 708 -17.08 -24.08 24.40
C ARG A 708 -17.36 -25.38 25.14
N ARG A 709 -16.95 -25.40 26.41
CA ARG A 709 -17.55 -26.07 27.58
C ARG A 709 -17.12 -25.18 28.78
N SER A 710 -17.90 -25.01 29.85
CA SER A 710 -18.86 -25.96 30.42
C SER A 710 -20.06 -25.29 31.13
N THR A 711 -21.24 -25.91 30.95
CA THR A 711 -22.31 -26.11 31.95
C THR A 711 -22.71 -24.96 32.90
N SER A 712 -23.90 -24.41 32.72
CA SER A 712 -24.78 -24.09 33.85
C SER A 712 -25.65 -25.32 34.17
N ARG A 713 -25.89 -25.58 35.47
CA ARG A 713 -26.60 -26.77 35.97
C ARG A 713 -27.78 -26.30 36.82
N VAL A 714 -28.99 -26.38 36.29
CA VAL A 714 -30.23 -26.10 37.02
C VAL A 714 -30.81 -27.43 37.53
N SER A 715 -31.21 -27.46 38.79
CA SER A 715 -31.81 -28.63 39.45
C SER A 715 -33.33 -28.67 39.27
N PHE A 716 -33.88 -29.87 39.13
CA PHE A 716 -35.30 -30.13 39.36
C PHE A 716 -35.63 -30.05 40.85
N ASN A 717 -36.85 -29.62 41.17
CA ASN A 717 -37.74 -30.30 42.11
C ASN A 717 -39.19 -29.92 41.80
N ASP A 718 -40.14 -30.78 42.18
CA ASP A 718 -41.58 -30.54 42.02
C ASP A 718 -42.10 -29.43 42.96
N ASP A 719 -43.19 -28.76 42.54
CA ASP A 719 -44.40 -28.73 43.38
C ASP A 719 -45.67 -28.63 42.49
N SER A 720 -46.85 -28.89 43.07
CA SER A 720 -48.14 -29.01 42.38
C SER A 720 -48.75 -27.68 41.91
N GLY A 721 -49.60 -27.74 40.87
CA GLY A 721 -50.39 -26.60 40.39
C GLY A 721 -51.78 -26.50 41.00
N GLU A 722 -52.54 -25.49 40.57
CA GLU A 722 -54.01 -25.42 40.64
C GLU A 722 -54.55 -24.47 39.56
N ASP A 723 -55.84 -24.56 39.23
CA ASP A 723 -56.48 -23.93 38.07
C ASP A 723 -56.95 -22.47 38.31
N SER A 724 -57.11 -21.69 37.23
CA SER A 724 -58.06 -20.55 37.20
C SER A 724 -58.44 -20.13 35.76
N ASP A 725 -59.74 -19.90 35.54
CA ASP A 725 -60.41 -19.70 34.24
C ASP A 725 -60.34 -18.27 33.64
N GLY A 726 -60.94 -18.09 32.44
CA GLY A 726 -61.34 -16.79 31.87
C GLY A 726 -60.51 -16.36 30.66
N GLU A 727 -60.88 -16.68 29.41
CA GLU A 727 -61.95 -16.11 28.55
C GLU A 727 -61.67 -14.70 27.96
N ASP A 728 -61.81 -14.63 26.62
CA ASP A 728 -62.20 -13.48 25.77
C ASP A 728 -61.54 -12.08 25.93
N SER A 729 -61.02 -11.44 24.88
CA SER A 729 -61.79 -11.15 23.65
C SER A 729 -60.99 -10.47 22.51
N HIS A 730 -61.57 -10.55 21.30
CA HIS A 730 -61.47 -9.65 20.13
C HIS A 730 -60.12 -9.23 19.50
N THR A 731 -59.92 -9.74 18.28
CA THR A 731 -59.00 -9.22 17.25
C THR A 731 -59.49 -7.91 16.60
N LYS A 732 -58.57 -6.97 16.27
CA LYS A 732 -58.24 -6.60 14.86
C LYS A 732 -57.15 -5.52 14.67
N SER A 733 -56.01 -5.97 14.15
CA SER A 733 -55.15 -5.34 13.13
C SER A 733 -54.80 -3.83 13.18
N SER A 734 -53.50 -3.56 13.33
CA SER A 734 -52.77 -2.63 12.44
C SER A 734 -51.40 -3.24 12.07
N ARG A 735 -50.66 -2.65 11.12
CA ARG A 735 -49.49 -3.28 10.47
C ARG A 735 -48.15 -2.83 11.05
N SER A 736 -47.33 -3.78 11.50
CA SER A 736 -45.88 -3.80 11.23
C SER A 736 -45.35 -5.24 11.38
N GLY A 737 -44.32 -5.60 10.61
CA GLY A 737 -43.61 -6.88 10.76
C GLY A 737 -42.14 -6.62 11.04
N PRO A 738 -41.48 -7.50 11.81
CA PRO A 738 -40.42 -8.29 11.18
C PRO A 738 -40.31 -9.74 11.70
N ALA A 739 -39.41 -10.50 11.08
CA ALA A 739 -38.77 -11.73 11.58
C ALA A 739 -39.68 -12.87 12.09
N GLN A 740 -39.93 -13.85 11.22
CA GLN A 740 -40.56 -15.13 11.59
C GLN A 740 -39.57 -16.02 12.36
N GLY A 741 -39.83 -16.26 13.65
CA GLY A 741 -39.03 -17.14 14.49
C GLY A 741 -39.22 -18.63 14.17
N VAL A 742 -38.16 -19.42 14.36
CA VAL A 742 -38.17 -20.90 14.22
C VAL A 742 -39.04 -21.52 15.31
N GLN A 743 -39.86 -22.53 14.98
CA GLN A 743 -40.72 -23.19 15.95
C GLN A 743 -39.91 -24.04 16.94
N TYR A 744 -40.39 -24.13 18.19
CA TYR A 744 -39.70 -24.79 19.29
C TYR A 744 -39.35 -26.26 18.97
N GLU A 745 -40.25 -27.00 18.32
CA GLU A 745 -39.99 -28.40 17.95
C GLU A 745 -38.83 -28.55 16.95
N GLU A 746 -38.75 -27.70 15.92
CA GLU A 746 -37.62 -27.66 14.99
C GLU A 746 -36.31 -27.35 15.71
N PHE A 747 -36.33 -26.42 16.67
CA PHE A 747 -35.19 -26.12 17.53
C PHE A 747 -34.76 -27.34 18.36
N THR A 748 -35.68 -28.12 18.95
CA THR A 748 -35.30 -29.36 19.67
C THR A 748 -34.73 -30.44 18.75
N VAL A 749 -35.15 -30.51 17.49
CA VAL A 749 -34.61 -31.46 16.49
C VAL A 749 -33.23 -31.02 16.02
N LEU A 750 -33.01 -29.71 15.87
CA LEU A 750 -31.73 -29.14 15.51
C LEU A 750 -30.71 -29.29 16.65
N SER A 751 -31.09 -28.99 17.90
CA SER A 751 -30.29 -29.26 19.11
C SER A 751 -29.88 -30.74 19.17
N ARG A 752 -30.82 -31.70 19.06
CA ARG A 752 -30.51 -33.14 19.02
C ARG A 752 -29.73 -33.62 17.79
N ARG A 753 -29.44 -32.75 16.81
CA ARG A 753 -28.44 -32.98 15.75
C ARG A 753 -27.10 -32.37 16.13
N VAL A 754 -27.08 -31.15 16.67
CA VAL A 754 -25.88 -30.47 17.19
C VAL A 754 -25.22 -31.29 18.30
N ASP A 755 -25.96 -31.83 19.27
CA ASP A 755 -25.41 -32.62 20.38
C ASP A 755 -24.65 -33.86 19.88
N ARG A 756 -25.20 -34.54 18.86
CA ARG A 756 -24.54 -35.69 18.21
C ARG A 756 -23.31 -35.26 17.41
N MET A 757 -23.37 -34.08 16.80
CA MET A 757 -22.22 -33.50 16.10
C MET A 757 -21.11 -33.12 17.08
N GLU A 758 -21.42 -32.52 18.24
CA GLU A 758 -20.46 -32.21 19.31
C GLU A 758 -19.77 -33.47 19.84
N HIS A 759 -20.52 -34.56 20.08
CA HIS A 759 -19.92 -35.84 20.46
C HIS A 759 -18.99 -36.42 19.38
N SER A 760 -19.34 -36.28 18.09
CA SER A 760 -18.45 -36.69 17.00
C SER A 760 -17.18 -35.83 16.91
N ILE A 761 -17.32 -34.51 17.11
CA ILE A 761 -16.21 -33.55 17.13
C ILE A 761 -15.28 -33.82 18.32
N GLY A 762 -15.81 -34.11 19.51
CA GLY A 762 -15.01 -34.51 20.68
C GLY A 762 -14.17 -35.78 20.43
N SER A 763 -14.73 -36.77 19.72
CA SER A 763 -13.98 -37.96 19.31
C SER A 763 -12.89 -37.66 18.26
N ILE A 764 -13.13 -36.67 17.38
CA ILE A 764 -12.15 -36.22 16.39
C ILE A 764 -11.01 -35.43 17.06
N VAL A 765 -11.33 -34.48 17.95
CA VAL A 765 -10.33 -33.70 18.73
C VAL A 765 -9.43 -34.62 19.54
N SER A 766 -10.00 -35.58 20.29
CA SER A 766 -9.22 -36.57 21.06
C SER A 766 -8.27 -37.42 20.18
N LYS A 767 -8.64 -37.67 18.92
CA LYS A 767 -7.74 -38.33 17.94
C LYS A 767 -6.67 -37.38 17.39
N ILE A 768 -6.98 -36.10 17.22
CA ILE A 768 -6.01 -35.07 16.82
C ILE A 768 -4.96 -34.88 17.93
N ASP A 769 -5.37 -34.78 19.20
CA ASP A 769 -4.46 -34.71 20.34
C ASP A 769 -3.51 -35.93 20.40
N ALA A 770 -4.06 -37.13 20.22
CA ALA A 770 -3.28 -38.37 20.16
C ALA A 770 -2.32 -38.43 18.94
N VAL A 771 -2.61 -37.70 17.86
CA VAL A 771 -1.71 -37.56 16.70
C VAL A 771 -0.66 -36.47 16.94
N LEU A 772 -1.01 -35.35 17.60
CA LEU A 772 -0.09 -34.29 17.98
C LEU A 772 0.97 -34.80 18.96
N VAL A 773 0.58 -35.54 20.00
CA VAL A 773 1.52 -36.17 20.95
C VAL A 773 2.45 -37.17 20.23
N LYS A 774 1.94 -37.90 19.22
CA LYS A 774 2.78 -38.78 18.38
C LYS A 774 3.72 -38.02 17.46
N LEU A 775 3.29 -36.88 16.90
CA LEU A 775 4.13 -36.00 16.08
C LEU A 775 5.27 -35.41 16.91
N GLU A 776 4.98 -34.87 18.09
CA GLU A 776 5.98 -34.30 19.00
C GLU A 776 6.99 -35.37 19.48
N ALA A 777 6.51 -36.58 19.79
CA ALA A 777 7.38 -37.71 20.12
C ALA A 777 8.26 -38.14 18.93
N MET A 778 7.71 -38.19 17.71
CA MET A 778 8.46 -38.51 16.49
C MET A 778 9.46 -37.41 16.10
N GLU A 779 9.16 -36.14 16.36
CA GLU A 779 10.06 -35.02 16.13
C GLU A 779 11.23 -35.01 17.12
N LYS A 780 10.96 -35.24 18.41
CA LYS A 780 12.01 -35.48 19.43
C LYS A 780 12.87 -36.69 19.07
N ALA A 781 12.28 -37.77 18.55
CA ALA A 781 13.03 -38.92 18.05
C ALA A 781 13.91 -38.58 16.83
N LYS A 782 13.41 -37.77 15.87
CA LYS A 782 14.22 -37.29 14.73
C LYS A 782 15.38 -36.40 15.18
N LEU A 783 15.17 -35.51 16.15
CA LEU A 783 16.24 -34.70 16.77
C LEU A 783 17.32 -35.58 17.42
N LYS A 784 16.91 -36.53 18.27
CA LYS A 784 17.81 -37.52 18.92
C LYS A 784 18.61 -38.35 17.89
N ARG A 785 17.98 -38.75 16.77
CA ARG A 785 18.67 -39.42 15.65
C ARG A 785 19.69 -38.51 14.94
N ARG A 786 19.40 -37.22 14.78
CA ARG A 786 20.34 -36.26 14.19
C ARG A 786 21.56 -36.00 15.08
N GLU A 787 21.37 -35.94 16.40
CA GLU A 787 22.46 -35.79 17.37
C GLU A 787 23.35 -37.04 17.46
N THR A 788 22.76 -38.24 17.48
CA THR A 788 23.53 -39.50 17.50
C THR A 788 24.30 -39.72 16.21
N MET A 789 23.69 -39.46 15.06
CA MET A 789 24.37 -39.52 13.76
C MET A 789 25.47 -38.46 13.63
N GLY A 790 25.30 -37.27 14.19
CA GLY A 790 26.36 -36.26 14.30
C GLY A 790 27.56 -36.77 15.10
N LYS A 791 27.33 -37.30 16.31
CA LYS A 791 28.38 -37.86 17.17
C LYS A 791 29.13 -39.05 16.53
N ILE A 792 28.46 -39.82 15.67
CA ILE A 792 29.12 -40.89 14.89
C ILE A 792 30.05 -40.30 13.82
N LEU A 793 29.66 -39.21 13.13
CA LEU A 793 30.58 -38.51 12.23
C LEU A 793 31.76 -37.88 12.97
N ASP A 794 31.50 -37.19 14.09
CA ASP A 794 32.56 -36.54 14.89
C ASP A 794 33.59 -37.57 15.38
N SER A 795 33.11 -38.72 15.90
CA SER A 795 33.94 -39.87 16.31
C SER A 795 34.77 -40.49 15.18
N ILE A 796 34.43 -40.24 13.91
CA ILE A 796 35.20 -40.70 12.74
C ILE A 796 36.19 -39.63 12.29
N THR A 797 35.83 -38.33 12.38
CA THR A 797 36.76 -37.23 12.05
C THR A 797 37.94 -37.12 13.01
N GLU A 798 37.81 -37.51 14.28
CA GLU A 798 38.92 -37.59 15.23
C GLU A 798 39.87 -38.79 14.96
N SER A 799 39.50 -39.74 14.09
CA SER A 799 40.30 -40.95 13.79
C SER A 799 41.31 -40.73 12.65
N ASP A 800 42.25 -39.82 12.83
CA ASP A 800 43.27 -39.56 11.80
C ASP A 800 44.35 -40.65 11.77
N GLY A 801 44.60 -41.24 10.59
CA GLY A 801 45.62 -42.29 10.38
C GLY A 801 45.16 -43.70 9.94
N THR A 802 43.85 -44.02 9.89
CA THR A 802 43.35 -45.31 9.37
C THR A 802 42.86 -45.24 7.92
N SER A 803 42.97 -46.36 7.20
CA SER A 803 42.53 -46.51 5.79
C SER A 803 41.01 -46.32 5.64
N ASP A 804 40.59 -45.66 4.56
CA ASP A 804 39.18 -45.35 4.27
C ASP A 804 38.28 -46.59 4.18
N GLU A 805 38.81 -47.72 3.72
CA GLU A 805 38.11 -49.01 3.69
C GLU A 805 37.65 -49.43 5.10
N VAL A 806 38.54 -49.29 6.10
CA VAL A 806 38.27 -49.64 7.50
C VAL A 806 37.33 -48.62 8.16
N LYS A 807 37.49 -47.33 7.83
CA LYS A 807 36.56 -46.28 8.27
C LYS A 807 35.13 -46.53 7.76
N ARG A 808 35.01 -47.04 6.53
CA ARG A 808 33.73 -47.42 5.94
C ARG A 808 33.12 -48.64 6.61
N GLU A 809 33.87 -49.73 6.82
CA GLU A 809 33.37 -50.90 7.57
C GLU A 809 32.91 -50.52 8.99
N GLN A 810 33.68 -49.67 9.68
CA GLN A 810 33.34 -49.17 11.01
C GLN A 810 32.06 -48.31 11.00
N MET A 811 31.88 -47.46 9.98
CA MET A 811 30.63 -46.70 9.78
C MET A 811 29.43 -47.61 9.49
N GLU A 812 29.55 -48.54 8.54
CA GLU A 812 28.48 -49.48 8.19
C GLU A 812 28.09 -50.38 9.37
N ARG A 813 29.04 -50.69 10.26
CA ARG A 813 28.79 -51.40 11.52
C ARG A 813 28.07 -50.55 12.57
N LEU A 814 28.56 -49.35 12.88
CA LEU A 814 27.95 -48.47 13.89
C LEU A 814 26.52 -48.05 13.49
N VAL A 815 26.30 -47.79 12.20
CA VAL A 815 24.97 -47.48 11.65
C VAL A 815 24.03 -48.69 11.76
N ARG A 816 24.52 -49.93 11.58
CA ARG A 816 23.73 -51.16 11.75
C ARG A 816 23.36 -51.41 13.21
N GLU A 817 24.31 -51.28 14.14
CA GLU A 817 24.08 -51.50 15.58
C GLU A 817 23.05 -50.49 16.15
N GLU A 818 23.04 -49.23 15.69
CA GLU A 818 21.97 -48.27 16.04
C GLU A 818 20.64 -48.52 15.29
N LEU A 819 20.65 -49.04 14.07
CA LEU A 819 19.41 -49.41 13.35
C LEU A 819 18.65 -50.53 14.06
N GLU A 820 19.35 -51.59 14.45
CA GLU A 820 18.79 -52.70 15.25
C GLU A 820 18.27 -52.20 16.61
N ARG A 821 18.96 -51.22 17.22
CA ARG A 821 18.50 -50.55 18.43
C ARG A 821 17.21 -49.74 18.20
N TRP A 822 17.08 -49.01 17.10
CA TRP A 822 15.90 -48.19 16.80
C TRP A 822 14.66 -49.03 16.51
N ASP A 823 14.79 -50.17 15.83
CA ASP A 823 13.70 -51.14 15.69
C ASP A 823 13.28 -51.69 17.05
N SER A 824 14.23 -51.96 17.95
CA SER A 824 13.91 -52.40 19.32
C SER A 824 13.14 -51.34 20.14
N GLU A 825 13.56 -50.06 20.14
CA GLU A 825 12.83 -48.96 20.81
C GLU A 825 11.41 -48.80 20.23
N SER A 826 11.21 -49.07 18.93
CA SER A 826 9.89 -48.90 18.25
C SER A 826 8.81 -49.90 18.71
N SER A 827 9.22 -51.04 19.28
CA SER A 827 8.34 -52.13 19.69
C SER A 827 7.58 -51.90 21.01
N ILE A 828 7.97 -50.88 21.79
CA ILE A 828 7.49 -50.70 23.17
C ILE A 828 6.20 -49.86 23.22
N THR A 829 5.07 -50.50 22.91
CA THR A 829 3.74 -49.92 23.19
C THR A 829 3.27 -50.25 24.63
N PRO A 830 2.98 -49.26 25.49
CA PRO A 830 2.46 -49.53 26.83
C PRO A 830 0.99 -49.97 26.80
N GLN A 831 0.68 -51.13 27.37
CA GLN A 831 -0.71 -51.53 27.67
C GLN A 831 -1.16 -50.95 29.03
N PRO A 832 -2.41 -50.45 29.14
CA PRO A 832 -3.03 -50.16 30.43
C PRO A 832 -3.64 -51.45 31.04
N GLY A 833 -3.09 -51.92 32.15
CA GLY A 833 -3.79 -52.88 33.02
C GLY A 833 -4.84 -52.18 33.89
N GLY A 834 -5.92 -52.81 34.35
CA GLY A 834 -6.35 -54.19 34.10
C GLY A 834 -7.14 -54.75 35.29
N ARG A 835 -8.46 -54.97 35.15
CA ARG A 835 -9.34 -55.62 36.15
C ARG A 835 -10.63 -56.13 35.49
N GLY A 836 -11.17 -57.24 36.00
CA GLY A 836 -12.46 -57.82 35.57
C GLY A 836 -12.30 -59.03 34.65
N ALA A 837 -12.98 -60.14 34.97
CA ALA A 837 -12.86 -61.41 34.26
C ALA A 837 -14.13 -61.77 33.46
N SER A 838 -13.94 -62.63 32.46
CA SER A 838 -14.92 -63.28 31.58
C SER A 838 -16.12 -63.91 32.32
N PRO A 839 -17.29 -64.12 31.66
CA PRO A 839 -17.38 -65.24 30.71
C PRO A 839 -18.30 -65.06 29.47
N SER A 840 -17.94 -65.79 28.40
CA SER A 840 -18.79 -66.20 27.25
C SER A 840 -19.21 -65.09 26.24
N SER A 841 -19.52 -65.36 24.96
CA SER A 841 -19.60 -66.64 24.23
C SER A 841 -19.18 -66.53 22.73
N SER A 842 -18.93 -67.70 22.12
CA SER A 842 -18.72 -68.04 20.70
C SER A 842 -19.09 -67.07 19.56
N GLY A 843 -18.22 -66.96 18.53
CA GLY A 843 -18.57 -66.41 17.21
C GLY A 843 -17.56 -66.74 16.08
N ARG A 844 -18.06 -67.22 14.93
CA ARG A 844 -17.31 -67.43 13.65
C ARG A 844 -16.90 -66.08 13.02
N GLY A 845 -15.94 -65.97 12.10
CA GLY A 845 -15.07 -66.97 11.45
C GLY A 845 -14.97 -66.75 9.93
N GLY A 846 -13.74 -66.70 9.38
CA GLY A 846 -13.45 -66.41 7.96
C GLY A 846 -13.40 -64.91 7.62
N GLY A 847 -12.72 -64.46 6.56
CA GLY A 847 -11.86 -65.18 5.61
C GLY A 847 -11.18 -64.19 4.64
N ALA A 848 -9.99 -64.49 4.14
CA ALA A 848 -9.20 -63.56 3.33
C ALA A 848 -9.10 -63.99 1.85
N ARG A 849 -9.18 -63.02 0.92
CA ARG A 849 -8.17 -62.89 -0.16
C ARG A 849 -8.25 -61.60 -1.00
N SER A 850 -7.05 -61.27 -1.47
CA SER A 850 -6.63 -60.30 -2.49
C SER A 850 -7.51 -60.14 -3.74
N ARG A 851 -7.38 -58.97 -4.39
CA ARG A 851 -7.64 -58.80 -5.83
C ARG A 851 -6.51 -57.98 -6.47
N ALA A 852 -6.05 -58.40 -7.64
CA ALA A 852 -5.04 -57.69 -8.42
C ALA A 852 -5.69 -56.63 -9.35
N GLY A 853 -4.87 -55.71 -9.87
CA GLY A 853 -5.31 -54.68 -10.82
C GLY A 853 -5.47 -55.19 -12.26
N ALA A 854 -5.94 -54.30 -13.14
CA ALA A 854 -6.02 -54.50 -14.58
C ALA A 854 -5.76 -53.17 -15.32
N ASN A 855 -5.11 -53.25 -16.48
CA ASN A 855 -4.97 -52.13 -17.41
C ASN A 855 -6.25 -51.93 -18.22
N ALA A 856 -6.43 -50.73 -18.78
CA ALA A 856 -7.30 -50.47 -19.91
C ALA A 856 -6.64 -49.46 -20.87
N THR A 857 -6.83 -49.65 -22.17
CA THR A 857 -6.37 -48.75 -23.24
C THR A 857 -7.53 -48.49 -24.21
N SER A 858 -7.43 -47.38 -24.95
CA SER A 858 -7.95 -47.23 -26.33
C SER A 858 -9.41 -47.67 -26.63
N ASP A 859 -10.33 -46.70 -26.74
CA ASP A 859 -10.80 -46.21 -28.07
C ASP A 859 -12.11 -45.39 -27.99
N MET A 860 -12.00 -44.05 -28.08
CA MET A 860 -12.81 -43.15 -28.93
C MET A 860 -12.29 -41.72 -28.85
#